data_AF-A0A139AJL3-F1
#
_entry.id   AF-A0A139AJL3-F1
#
_cell.length_a   1.000
_cell.length_b   1.000
_cell.length_c   1.000
_cell.angle_alpha   90.00
_cell.angle_beta   90.00
_cell.angle_gamma   90.00
#
_symmetry.space_group_name_H-M   'P 1'
#
loop_
_entity.id
_entity.type
_entity.pdbx_description
1 polymer ?
#
loop_
_entity_poly.entity_id
_entity_poly.type
_entity_poly.pdbx_seq_one_letter_code
_entity_poly.pdbx_strand_id
1 'polypeptide(L)'
;MIRSSYTTYVTQATADWLLLGSTFYRRTQLYSMGWGPTDLSNYQVAVCQFGGPIALIRNDRKLMLLQPGAAGPTSISTSATLVPTMFFYTSSGKLIHSFAWTRPRLVRMAWTESEKLIACCEDGSVVICDVFGEVVTSFGLGLGVGIRGDGTPPELPIEGLPTSTGSASSSSLPGIVGKDRLVVLDCRMWNSGLVAMVGPRPGRRDNGSSSPAVPTMVLQPPTTSLPSDQYYFIAVTDLASPRPRVLPSIPSPQTPSTIAPPHAWMVIPPHLSPSRTVEVLIAVASTLYLIDPASAADQLLSQHGPFLSLAVSANGKFLALYTKDNKIWVVSTDFSKNMCLWETGMDSPPDSMAWCGTDAVAMAWNGGMLSTEKSPSKANRRTKDQFIDRQGQIILVGPNAENVTLSYDPPLPPATAPATVTIPPSTFIHLAPEVDSVRVITSDSCEILGKVPAATEAVFRIGATGPAATLYDALECFERKSPKADELVRSIRPDLTFAIDTLVEAAASDFSTAAQKALLKAASFGKCFLDGDGQGTGYNAEKFVDTCRAVRVLNGVRDPGGAGMAITYGQYMRLTPEVLVDRLINRRMHLFALRVCEYLAMSGERVIVHWARTKIRRAKENEETLTKLIVDRIASVSEQYPGLSYADIAKEAFRVGMTTLATTLLDFEPHSSHTVPLLLAMGSDSLALSKAVASGDTDLVNLVLLHLRRKLSAAEFFRSVASEPAAARRLEVYARRQWEVGGEDAGLLKDFYYQDDRRGEGADVLVAESLRGTDSAVRIPLLRAALKLYSEDKELAFEARATEEEIRLIQVQESLEKEFGRPFLDATISDTVYRLLVMGQASRAQKIRADFKVPDKRFWWLKLKALVRTSNWEELDRFSRTKSPIGFAPFVDECLKVNAPKEAAKYVDRIEPPDLRAQYLERIRGVV
;
A
#
# COMPACT_ATOMS: atom_id res chain seq x y z
N MET A 1 19.15 60.42 15.00
CA MET A 1 18.92 61.39 13.91
C MET A 1 19.80 60.92 12.76
N ILE A 2 19.34 60.42 11.61
CA ILE A 2 18.28 60.84 10.69
C ILE A 2 17.55 59.58 10.18
N ARG A 3 16.21 59.57 10.23
CA ARG A 3 15.38 58.56 9.58
C ARG A 3 15.39 58.86 8.08
N SER A 4 16.04 58.00 7.28
CA SER A 4 15.81 57.95 5.84
C SER A 4 14.56 57.12 5.59
N SER A 5 13.55 57.79 5.04
CA SER A 5 12.25 57.28 4.61
C SER A 5 12.40 56.21 3.53
N TYR A 6 12.10 54.96 3.91
CA TYR A 6 11.79 53.89 2.95
C TYR A 6 10.38 54.09 2.40
N THR A 7 10.25 54.96 1.41
CA THR A 7 9.12 54.94 0.48
C THR A 7 9.45 53.89 -0.57
N THR A 8 9.27 52.62 -0.23
CA THR A 8 9.27 51.55 -1.25
C THR A 8 7.96 51.68 -2.00
N TYR A 9 8.03 52.17 -3.24
CA TYR A 9 6.93 52.10 -4.18
C TYR A 9 6.42 50.66 -4.21
N VAL A 10 5.21 50.44 -3.70
CA VAL A 10 4.44 49.24 -4.07
C VAL A 10 4.28 49.37 -5.58
N THR A 11 5.05 48.61 -6.35
CA THR A 11 4.80 48.39 -7.77
C THR A 11 3.30 48.15 -7.93
N GLN A 12 2.62 48.92 -8.79
CA GLN A 12 1.17 48.79 -9.01
C GLN A 12 0.80 47.31 -9.03
N ALA A 13 -0.08 46.89 -8.10
CA ALA A 13 -0.39 45.47 -7.85
C ALA A 13 -0.97 44.73 -9.08
N THR A 14 -1.25 45.46 -10.16
CA THR A 14 -1.80 45.04 -11.44
C THR A 14 -0.83 45.13 -12.62
N ALA A 15 0.41 45.62 -12.43
CA ALA A 15 1.35 45.88 -13.52
C ALA A 15 1.77 44.62 -14.31
N ASP A 16 1.61 43.45 -13.70
CA ASP A 16 1.92 42.12 -14.24
C ASP A 16 0.67 41.33 -14.66
N TRP A 17 -0.51 41.97 -14.70
CA TRP A 17 -1.77 41.33 -15.11
C TRP A 17 -1.96 41.40 -16.63
N LEU A 18 -2.40 40.28 -17.18
CA LEU A 18 -2.60 40.04 -18.60
C LEU A 18 -4.08 39.77 -18.83
N LEU A 19 -4.76 40.63 -19.58
CA LEU A 19 -6.17 40.44 -19.90
C LEU A 19 -6.31 39.45 -21.06
N LEU A 20 -6.92 38.30 -20.80
CA LEU A 20 -7.28 37.28 -21.79
C LEU A 20 -8.80 37.19 -21.86
N GLY A 21 -9.39 37.83 -22.88
CA GLY A 21 -10.84 37.99 -22.98
C GLY A 21 -11.38 38.81 -21.82
N SER A 22 -12.19 38.18 -20.95
CA SER A 22 -12.75 38.79 -19.74
C SER A 22 -12.01 38.41 -18.46
N THR A 23 -10.91 37.65 -18.54
CA THR A 23 -10.23 37.07 -17.39
C THR A 23 -8.79 37.57 -17.30
N PHE A 24 -8.35 37.96 -16.11
CA PHE A 24 -6.95 38.34 -15.88
C PHE A 24 -6.10 37.11 -15.56
N TYR A 25 -4.90 37.05 -16.14
CA TYR A 25 -3.83 36.12 -15.81
C TYR A 25 -2.63 36.89 -15.28
N ARG A 26 -1.79 36.25 -14.48
CA ARG A 26 -0.57 36.86 -13.92
C ARG A 26 0.59 35.89 -14.06
N ARG A 27 1.73 36.42 -14.48
CA ARG A 27 3.02 35.72 -14.47
C ARG A 27 3.81 36.17 -13.25
N THR A 28 4.11 35.25 -12.34
CA THR A 28 4.87 35.55 -11.12
C THR A 28 6.14 34.71 -11.08
N GLN A 29 7.30 35.37 -11.09
CA GLN A 29 8.57 34.70 -10.85
C GLN A 29 8.68 34.33 -9.37
N LEU A 30 8.81 33.03 -9.08
CA LEU A 30 8.87 32.50 -7.72
C LEU A 30 10.32 32.37 -7.24
N TYR A 31 11.20 31.88 -8.10
CA TYR A 31 12.61 31.66 -7.79
C TYR A 31 13.51 32.07 -8.95
N SER A 32 14.69 32.58 -8.62
CA SER A 32 15.86 32.51 -9.50
C SER A 32 16.53 31.15 -9.29
N MET A 33 16.87 30.46 -10.36
CA MET A 33 17.34 29.08 -10.29
C MET A 33 18.74 28.98 -9.66
N GLY A 34 18.86 28.14 -8.63
CA GLY A 34 20.11 27.89 -7.91
C GLY A 34 21.08 26.89 -8.57
N TRP A 35 20.76 26.33 -9.73
CA TRP A 35 21.52 25.22 -10.34
C TRP A 35 22.72 25.64 -11.20
N GLY A 36 23.20 26.88 -11.07
CA GLY A 36 24.30 27.41 -11.89
C GLY A 36 23.95 27.51 -13.38
N PRO A 37 24.92 27.81 -14.27
CA PRO A 37 24.67 27.92 -15.70
C PRO A 37 24.33 26.54 -16.28
N THR A 38 23.03 26.27 -16.45
CA THR A 38 22.50 25.01 -16.98
C THR A 38 21.64 25.30 -18.20
N ASP A 39 22.04 24.81 -19.37
CA ASP A 39 21.19 24.84 -20.55
C ASP A 39 20.22 23.65 -20.51
N LEU A 40 18.97 23.93 -20.12
CA LEU A 40 17.89 22.93 -20.04
C LEU A 40 17.62 22.22 -21.37
N SER A 41 17.99 22.82 -22.51
CA SER A 41 17.78 22.19 -23.81
C SER A 41 18.52 20.85 -23.92
N ASN A 42 19.61 20.65 -23.16
CA ASN A 42 20.42 19.43 -23.17
C ASN A 42 19.88 18.31 -22.28
N TYR A 43 18.77 18.52 -21.58
CA TYR A 43 18.25 17.58 -20.58
C TYR A 43 16.84 17.10 -20.94
N GLN A 44 16.52 15.87 -20.54
CA GLN A 44 15.14 15.50 -20.27
C GLN A 44 14.77 16.08 -18.91
N VAL A 45 13.64 16.79 -18.85
CA VAL A 45 13.16 17.50 -17.66
C VAL A 45 11.87 16.85 -17.20
N ALA A 46 11.77 16.53 -15.91
CA ALA A 46 10.52 16.11 -15.27
C ALA A 46 10.26 16.92 -14.00
N VAL A 47 9.09 17.52 -13.93
CA VAL A 47 8.72 18.47 -12.87
C VAL A 47 7.56 17.89 -12.07
N CYS A 48 7.73 17.75 -10.75
CA CYS A 48 6.74 17.15 -9.86
C CYS A 48 5.66 18.14 -9.45
N GLN A 49 4.39 17.81 -9.63
CA GLN A 49 3.24 18.65 -9.26
C GLN A 49 3.22 19.10 -7.79
N PHE A 50 2.41 20.12 -7.51
CA PHE A 50 2.23 20.77 -6.20
C PHE A 50 3.55 21.35 -5.65
N GLY A 51 4.31 22.04 -6.51
CA GLY A 51 5.57 22.67 -6.10
C GLY A 51 6.70 21.67 -5.76
N GLY A 52 6.61 20.42 -6.23
CA GLY A 52 7.57 19.35 -5.95
C GLY A 52 8.94 19.52 -6.65
N PRO A 53 9.83 18.51 -6.56
CA PRO A 53 11.18 18.56 -7.12
C PRO A 53 11.21 18.54 -8.67
N ILE A 54 12.37 18.87 -9.23
CA ILE A 54 12.69 18.83 -10.66
C ILE A 54 13.79 17.78 -10.88
N ALA A 55 13.56 16.85 -11.80
CA ALA A 55 14.56 15.87 -12.22
C ALA A 55 15.14 16.25 -13.58
N LEU A 56 16.47 16.15 -13.70
CA LEU A 56 17.23 16.38 -14.91
C LEU A 56 18.12 15.18 -15.21
N ILE A 57 18.13 14.73 -16.46
CA ILE A 57 19.10 13.75 -16.98
C ILE A 57 19.46 14.13 -18.40
N ARG A 58 20.71 13.91 -18.78
CA ARG A 58 21.20 14.26 -20.12
C ARG A 58 20.31 13.64 -21.21
N ASN A 59 19.91 14.46 -22.17
CA ASN A 59 19.17 14.02 -23.33
C ASN A 59 20.13 13.41 -24.36
N ASP A 60 20.13 12.09 -24.46
CA ASP A 60 20.97 11.32 -25.38
C ASP A 60 20.57 11.44 -26.86
N ARG A 61 19.43 12.07 -27.17
CA ARG A 61 19.03 12.37 -28.56
C ARG A 61 19.73 13.60 -29.11
N LYS A 62 20.41 14.40 -28.28
CA LYS A 62 21.13 15.61 -28.69
C LYS A 62 22.64 15.37 -28.70
N LEU A 63 23.31 15.75 -29.79
CA LEU A 63 24.76 15.77 -29.91
C LEU A 63 25.31 17.00 -29.18
N MET A 64 26.32 16.83 -28.34
CA MET A 64 26.99 17.93 -27.63
C MET A 64 28.48 17.96 -27.94
N LEU A 65 29.03 19.15 -28.15
CA LEU A 65 30.48 19.39 -28.14
C LEU A 65 30.98 19.42 -26.68
N LEU A 66 31.99 18.60 -26.38
CA LEU A 66 32.66 18.59 -25.08
C LEU A 66 33.49 19.87 -24.91
N GLN A 67 33.12 20.74 -23.97
CA GLN A 67 33.95 21.89 -23.58
C GLN A 67 34.78 21.56 -22.33
N PRO A 68 36.11 21.72 -22.35
CA PRO A 68 36.95 21.53 -21.17
C PRO A 68 36.82 22.74 -20.23
N GLY A 69 36.44 22.53 -18.97
CA GLY A 69 36.72 23.49 -17.88
C GLY A 69 35.55 24.19 -17.17
N ALA A 70 34.28 23.91 -17.50
CA ALA A 70 33.15 24.48 -16.76
C ALA A 70 32.76 23.62 -15.55
N ALA A 71 33.02 24.12 -14.35
CA ALA A 71 32.54 23.54 -13.08
C ALA A 71 31.02 23.74 -12.96
N GLY A 72 30.28 22.79 -13.51
CA GLY A 72 28.82 22.65 -13.52
C GLY A 72 28.48 21.21 -13.92
N PRO A 73 27.22 20.87 -14.25
CA PRO A 73 26.88 19.54 -14.78
C PRO A 73 27.56 19.20 -16.13
N THR A 74 28.42 20.10 -16.62
CA THR A 74 29.35 20.00 -17.75
C THR A 74 30.75 19.46 -17.40
N SER A 75 31.10 19.22 -16.13
CA SER A 75 32.43 18.68 -15.79
C SER A 75 32.47 17.15 -15.89
N ILE A 76 32.83 16.61 -17.06
CA ILE A 76 33.29 15.23 -17.19
C ILE A 76 34.82 15.24 -17.16
N SER A 77 35.40 14.59 -16.15
CA SER A 77 36.83 14.22 -16.10
C SER A 77 37.15 13.32 -17.30
N THR A 78 38.24 13.63 -18.00
CA THR A 78 38.72 13.02 -19.26
C THR A 78 39.09 11.54 -19.19
N SER A 79 38.57 10.77 -18.24
CA SER A 79 38.83 9.33 -18.09
C SER A 79 37.69 8.50 -17.48
N ALA A 80 36.47 9.02 -17.32
CA ALA A 80 35.35 8.28 -16.73
C ALA A 80 34.28 7.87 -17.76
N THR A 81 33.81 6.63 -17.68
CA THR A 81 32.76 5.99 -18.48
C THR A 81 31.53 6.87 -18.76
N LEU A 82 30.97 6.76 -19.98
CA LEU A 82 29.81 7.46 -20.56
C LEU A 82 28.44 7.27 -19.82
N VAL A 83 28.45 6.97 -18.53
CA VAL A 83 27.24 6.72 -17.73
C VAL A 83 26.51 8.05 -17.47
N PRO A 84 25.23 8.22 -17.87
CA PRO A 84 24.52 9.48 -17.64
C PRO A 84 24.24 9.70 -16.15
N THR A 85 24.30 10.95 -15.70
CA THR A 85 23.98 11.32 -14.30
C THR A 85 22.55 11.86 -14.21
N MET A 86 21.79 11.40 -13.22
CA MET A 86 20.48 11.94 -12.87
C MET A 86 20.63 12.91 -11.70
N PHE A 87 20.00 14.09 -11.83
CA PHE A 87 20.03 15.16 -10.83
C PHE A 87 18.62 15.49 -10.36
N PHE A 88 18.42 15.61 -9.05
CA PHE A 88 17.17 16.06 -8.44
C PHE A 88 17.38 17.40 -7.75
N TYR A 89 16.54 18.37 -8.08
CA TYR A 89 16.57 19.73 -7.56
C TYR A 89 15.24 20.08 -6.87
N THR A 90 15.29 21.02 -5.93
CA THR A 90 14.08 21.71 -5.44
C THR A 90 13.45 22.56 -6.55
N SER A 91 12.25 23.11 -6.34
CA SER A 91 11.68 24.08 -7.30
C SER A 91 12.50 25.37 -7.41
N SER A 92 13.35 25.67 -6.41
CA SER A 92 14.29 26.80 -6.43
C SER A 92 15.63 26.47 -7.12
N GLY A 93 15.81 25.26 -7.66
CA GLY A 93 17.05 24.86 -8.33
C GLY A 93 18.19 24.48 -7.37
N LYS A 94 17.92 24.23 -6.09
CA LYS A 94 18.92 23.71 -5.14
C LYS A 94 19.04 22.20 -5.28
N LEU A 95 20.26 21.68 -5.43
CA LEU A 95 20.49 20.24 -5.58
C LEU A 95 20.06 19.49 -4.31
N ILE A 96 19.18 18.50 -4.47
CA ILE A 96 18.76 17.55 -3.44
C ILE A 96 19.68 16.33 -3.46
N HIS A 97 19.82 15.72 -4.63
CA HIS A 97 20.64 14.52 -4.81
C HIS A 97 21.08 14.34 -6.27
N SER A 98 22.16 13.59 -6.49
CA SER A 98 22.64 13.20 -7.82
C SER A 98 23.27 11.82 -7.78
N PHE A 99 23.01 11.00 -8.79
CA PHE A 99 23.53 9.64 -8.90
C PHE A 99 23.73 9.20 -10.35
N ALA A 100 24.61 8.23 -10.57
CA ALA A 100 24.87 7.67 -11.90
C ALA A 100 23.73 6.72 -12.32
N TRP A 101 23.18 6.92 -13.50
CA TRP A 101 22.15 6.07 -14.09
C TRP A 101 22.80 4.88 -14.79
N THR A 102 22.95 3.78 -14.06
CA THR A 102 23.57 2.53 -14.53
C THR A 102 22.60 1.59 -15.23
N ARG A 103 21.34 2.01 -15.40
CA ARG A 103 20.26 1.22 -16.01
C ARG A 103 20.23 1.44 -17.54
N PRO A 104 19.44 0.64 -18.29
CA PRO A 104 19.27 0.84 -19.73
C PRO A 104 18.78 2.25 -20.07
N ARG A 105 18.83 2.57 -21.37
CA ARG A 105 18.47 3.89 -21.90
C ARG A 105 17.11 4.35 -21.38
N LEU A 106 17.08 5.50 -20.71
CA LEU A 106 15.85 6.10 -20.21
C LEU A 106 15.02 6.65 -21.38
N VAL A 107 13.78 6.18 -21.50
CA VAL A 107 12.82 6.69 -22.50
C VAL A 107 12.08 7.91 -21.95
N ARG A 108 11.58 7.80 -20.71
CA ARG A 108 10.90 8.90 -20.04
C ARG A 108 10.95 8.74 -18.53
N MET A 109 10.89 9.87 -17.83
CA MET A 109 10.67 9.94 -16.39
C MET A 109 9.54 10.92 -16.05
N ALA A 110 8.86 10.69 -14.93
CA ALA A 110 7.85 11.57 -14.36
C ALA A 110 7.77 11.37 -12.86
N TRP A 111 7.22 12.34 -12.14
CA TRP A 111 7.01 12.23 -10.70
C TRP A 111 5.57 11.85 -10.37
N THR A 112 5.40 11.08 -9.30
CA THR A 112 4.12 10.93 -8.61
C THR A 112 3.85 12.14 -7.71
N GLU A 113 2.60 12.32 -7.30
CA GLU A 113 2.19 13.34 -6.33
C GLU A 113 2.77 13.09 -4.93
N SER A 114 3.30 11.90 -4.67
CA SER A 114 3.99 11.56 -3.42
C SER A 114 5.52 11.73 -3.50
N GLU A 115 6.01 12.47 -4.50
CA GLU A 115 7.45 12.72 -4.76
C GLU A 115 8.27 11.44 -4.98
N LYS A 116 7.71 10.47 -5.72
CA LYS A 116 8.46 9.32 -6.25
C LYS A 116 8.69 9.50 -7.74
N LEU A 117 9.92 9.30 -8.22
CA LEU A 117 10.22 9.37 -9.64
C LEU A 117 9.98 8.00 -10.27
N ILE A 118 9.14 7.96 -11.31
CA ILE A 118 8.97 6.82 -12.21
C ILE A 118 9.91 7.03 -13.38
N ALA A 119 10.71 6.02 -13.69
CA ALA A 119 11.64 6.00 -14.82
C ALA A 119 11.38 4.75 -15.66
N CYS A 120 11.05 4.94 -16.94
CA CYS A 120 10.77 3.86 -17.89
C CYS A 120 11.89 3.78 -18.94
N CYS A 121 12.46 2.59 -19.09
CA CYS A 121 13.60 2.31 -19.94
C CYS A 121 13.20 1.67 -21.28
N GLU A 122 14.10 1.74 -22.27
CA GLU A 122 13.91 1.21 -23.63
C GLU A 122 13.63 -0.31 -23.64
N ASP A 123 14.18 -1.06 -22.68
CA ASP A 123 14.01 -2.51 -22.56
C ASP A 123 12.69 -2.95 -21.88
N GLY A 124 11.87 -1.98 -21.46
CA GLY A 124 10.62 -2.22 -20.73
C GLY A 124 10.79 -2.35 -19.21
N SER A 125 11.97 -2.12 -18.66
CA SER A 125 12.13 -1.99 -17.21
C SER A 125 11.57 -0.65 -16.73
N VAL A 126 10.83 -0.69 -15.62
CA VAL A 126 10.29 0.48 -14.93
C VAL A 126 10.84 0.49 -13.51
N VAL A 127 11.35 1.64 -13.11
CA VAL A 127 12.00 1.86 -11.82
C VAL A 127 11.30 3.00 -11.12
N ILE A 128 10.96 2.81 -9.85
CA ILE A 128 10.40 3.86 -9.00
C ILE A 128 11.41 4.14 -7.89
N CYS A 129 11.89 5.36 -7.79
CA CYS A 129 12.80 5.80 -6.74
C CYS A 129 12.27 7.00 -5.96
N ASP A 130 12.81 7.23 -4.77
CA ASP A 130 12.52 8.42 -3.98
C ASP A 130 13.37 9.63 -4.38
N VAL A 131 13.19 10.75 -3.69
CA VAL A 131 13.94 12.01 -3.93
C VAL A 131 15.45 11.93 -3.62
N PHE A 132 15.93 10.79 -3.14
CA PHE A 132 17.36 10.50 -2.94
C PHE A 132 17.86 9.38 -3.87
N GLY A 133 17.08 9.01 -4.88
CA GLY A 133 17.46 7.98 -5.85
C GLY A 133 17.41 6.55 -5.29
N GLU A 134 16.91 6.34 -4.07
CA GLU A 134 16.76 5.01 -3.49
C GLU A 134 15.59 4.30 -4.19
N VAL A 135 15.84 3.10 -4.72
CA VAL A 135 14.81 2.32 -5.43
C VAL A 135 13.76 1.83 -4.45
N VAL A 136 12.52 2.29 -4.63
CA VAL A 136 11.35 1.85 -3.86
C VAL A 136 10.82 0.53 -4.43
N THR A 137 10.70 0.45 -5.75
CA THR A 137 10.27 -0.77 -6.46
C THR A 137 10.71 -0.73 -7.91
N SER A 138 10.71 -1.89 -8.57
CA SER A 138 10.95 -2.01 -10.01
C SER A 138 10.19 -3.21 -10.57
N PHE A 139 9.73 -3.09 -11.82
CA PHE A 139 9.01 -4.15 -12.53
C PHE A 139 9.27 -4.07 -14.04
N GLY A 140 8.95 -5.13 -14.77
CA GLY A 140 9.07 -5.18 -16.22
C GLY A 140 7.71 -5.12 -16.92
N LEU A 141 7.67 -4.57 -18.13
CA LEU A 141 6.48 -4.53 -18.99
C LEU A 141 6.27 -5.83 -19.80
N GLY A 142 7.07 -6.89 -19.56
CA GLY A 142 6.92 -8.18 -20.21
C GLY A 142 7.54 -8.29 -21.61
N LEU A 143 8.48 -7.41 -21.98
CA LEU A 143 9.07 -7.33 -23.33
C LEU A 143 10.20 -8.34 -23.63
N GLY A 144 10.47 -9.34 -22.78
CA GLY A 144 11.37 -10.47 -23.12
C GLY A 144 12.60 -10.74 -22.23
N VAL A 145 12.44 -10.93 -20.92
CA VAL A 145 13.42 -11.64 -20.06
C VAL A 145 12.62 -12.56 -19.14
N GLY A 146 13.05 -13.82 -18.99
CA GLY A 146 12.38 -14.81 -18.15
C GLY A 146 12.16 -14.30 -16.73
N ILE A 147 10.89 -14.05 -16.39
CA ILE A 147 10.46 -13.79 -15.02
C ILE A 147 10.28 -15.18 -14.38
N ARG A 148 11.08 -15.50 -13.35
CA ARG A 148 10.76 -16.63 -12.47
C ARG A 148 9.38 -16.36 -11.88
N GLY A 149 8.50 -17.35 -11.90
CA GLY A 149 7.08 -17.24 -11.51
C GLY A 149 6.82 -16.94 -10.02
N ASP A 150 7.81 -16.47 -9.26
CA ASP A 150 7.68 -16.14 -7.84
C ASP A 150 7.73 -14.63 -7.52
N GLY A 151 7.96 -13.76 -8.52
CA GLY A 151 7.93 -12.31 -8.33
C GLY A 151 9.14 -11.73 -7.57
N THR A 152 10.25 -12.46 -7.45
CA THR A 152 11.50 -11.90 -6.89
C THR A 152 12.35 -11.22 -7.98
N PRO A 153 12.92 -10.02 -7.71
CA PRO A 153 13.83 -9.34 -8.65
C PRO A 153 15.16 -10.10 -8.77
N PRO A 154 15.90 -9.99 -9.89
CA PRO A 154 17.29 -10.45 -9.93
C PRO A 154 18.11 -9.62 -8.93
N GLU A 155 18.79 -10.30 -8.01
CA GLU A 155 19.72 -9.65 -7.07
C GLU A 155 20.77 -8.83 -7.84
N LEU A 156 20.87 -7.54 -7.49
CA LEU A 156 22.05 -6.75 -7.83
C LEU A 156 23.20 -7.19 -6.90
N PRO A 157 24.46 -7.15 -7.35
CA PRO A 157 25.59 -7.48 -6.49
C PRO A 157 25.62 -6.53 -5.29
N ILE A 158 25.57 -7.07 -4.09
CA ILE A 158 25.79 -6.33 -2.85
C ILE A 158 27.30 -6.07 -2.76
N GLU A 159 27.73 -4.81 -2.90
CA GLU A 159 29.08 -4.41 -2.51
C GLU A 159 29.20 -4.48 -0.98
N GLY A 160 30.07 -5.37 -0.49
CA GLY A 160 30.59 -5.32 0.88
C GLY A 160 30.36 -6.57 1.73
N LEU A 161 31.13 -7.63 1.47
CA LEU A 161 31.62 -8.56 2.50
C LEU A 161 32.86 -9.31 1.95
N PRO A 162 33.95 -9.53 2.71
CA PRO A 162 35.10 -10.28 2.25
C PRO A 162 34.91 -11.77 2.55
N THR A 163 34.77 -12.62 1.53
CA THR A 163 34.89 -14.08 1.70
C THR A 163 35.84 -14.69 0.67
N SER A 164 36.96 -15.14 1.22
CA SER A 164 37.97 -16.12 0.78
C SER A 164 37.79 -16.90 -0.53
N THR A 165 38.80 -16.75 -1.39
CA THR A 165 39.49 -17.79 -2.17
C THR A 165 38.66 -18.96 -2.72
N GLY A 166 38.16 -18.77 -3.93
CA GLY A 166 37.77 -19.84 -4.85
C GLY A 166 37.86 -19.29 -6.29
N SER A 167 38.81 -19.79 -7.06
CA SER A 167 39.06 -19.37 -8.45
C SER A 167 37.84 -19.67 -9.34
N ALA A 168 37.11 -18.62 -9.74
CA ALA A 168 36.10 -18.70 -10.79
C ALA A 168 36.60 -17.92 -12.01
N SER A 169 36.87 -18.65 -13.08
CA SER A 169 37.22 -18.16 -14.39
C SER A 169 36.17 -17.19 -14.93
N SER A 170 36.65 -16.07 -15.47
CA SER A 170 35.90 -15.17 -16.34
C SER A 170 35.20 -15.95 -17.45
N SER A 171 33.88 -16.08 -17.37
CA SER A 171 33.05 -16.40 -18.54
C SER A 171 32.24 -15.17 -18.88
N SER A 172 32.68 -14.50 -19.94
CA SER A 172 31.85 -13.63 -20.75
C SER A 172 30.55 -14.37 -21.09
N LEU A 173 29.40 -13.77 -20.77
CA LEU A 173 28.11 -14.22 -21.27
C LEU A 173 28.17 -14.28 -22.80
N PRO A 174 27.81 -15.42 -23.44
CA PRO A 174 27.76 -15.50 -24.88
C PRO A 174 26.59 -14.64 -25.38
N GLY A 175 26.94 -13.60 -26.14
CA GLY A 175 25.99 -12.80 -26.89
C GLY A 175 25.31 -13.65 -27.97
N ILE A 176 24.00 -13.86 -27.82
CA ILE A 176 23.10 -14.10 -28.93
C ILE A 176 22.03 -13.01 -28.86
N VAL A 177 22.30 -11.89 -29.53
CA VAL A 177 21.35 -10.80 -29.73
C VAL A 177 20.32 -11.29 -30.74
N GLY A 178 19.13 -11.68 -30.27
CA GLY A 178 17.97 -11.83 -31.14
C GLY A 178 17.68 -10.50 -31.84
N LYS A 179 17.60 -10.51 -33.17
CA LYS A 179 17.48 -9.32 -34.04
C LYS A 179 16.12 -8.60 -33.95
N ASP A 180 15.08 -9.25 -33.42
CA ASP A 180 13.69 -8.78 -33.50
C ASP A 180 13.05 -8.60 -32.11
N ARG A 181 13.51 -7.61 -31.32
CA ARG A 181 12.91 -7.33 -30.00
C ARG A 181 12.21 -5.98 -29.99
N LEU A 182 10.93 -5.99 -29.61
CA LEU A 182 10.13 -4.80 -29.32
C LEU A 182 10.77 -3.99 -28.18
N VAL A 183 10.77 -2.67 -28.32
CA VAL A 183 11.30 -1.72 -27.32
C VAL A 183 10.24 -0.69 -26.95
N VAL A 184 10.38 -0.09 -25.77
CA VAL A 184 9.59 1.09 -25.40
C VAL A 184 10.09 2.29 -26.20
N LEU A 185 9.19 2.92 -26.96
CA LEU A 185 9.47 4.06 -27.83
C LEU A 185 9.13 5.39 -27.16
N ASP A 186 8.02 5.40 -26.41
CA ASP A 186 7.56 6.53 -25.62
C ASP A 186 6.71 6.02 -24.45
N CYS A 187 6.46 6.87 -23.46
CA CYS A 187 5.66 6.54 -22.28
C CYS A 187 4.89 7.78 -21.82
N ARG A 188 3.74 7.58 -21.16
CA ARG A 188 2.96 8.63 -20.50
C ARG A 188 2.62 8.13 -19.10
N MET A 189 2.84 8.97 -18.10
CA MET A 189 2.78 8.57 -16.69
C MET A 189 1.85 9.52 -15.94
N TRP A 190 1.17 8.99 -14.91
CA TRP A 190 0.40 9.76 -13.95
C TRP A 190 0.65 9.20 -12.54
N ASN A 191 -0.01 9.79 -11.53
CA ASN A 191 0.25 9.49 -10.12
C ASN A 191 0.25 7.99 -9.76
N SER A 192 -0.65 7.18 -10.35
CA SER A 192 -0.82 5.77 -10.00
C SER A 192 -0.43 4.78 -11.09
N GLY A 193 0.07 5.24 -12.25
CA GLY A 193 0.26 4.35 -13.39
C GLY A 193 0.97 4.96 -14.58
N LEU A 194 1.12 4.15 -15.63
CA LEU A 194 1.71 4.55 -16.91
C LEU A 194 1.10 3.78 -18.08
N VAL A 195 1.23 4.35 -19.27
CA VAL A 195 1.08 3.63 -20.55
C VAL A 195 2.38 3.77 -21.32
N ALA A 196 2.91 2.66 -21.83
CA ALA A 196 4.09 2.62 -22.68
C ALA A 196 3.69 2.29 -24.12
N MET A 197 4.16 3.08 -25.07
CA MET A 197 4.09 2.77 -26.49
C MET A 197 5.29 1.89 -26.86
N VAL A 198 5.01 0.70 -27.36
CA VAL A 198 5.99 -0.34 -27.67
C VAL A 198 5.97 -0.62 -29.16
N GLY A 199 7.14 -0.75 -29.78
CA GLY A 199 7.25 -1.05 -31.20
C GLY A 199 8.65 -1.49 -31.62
N PRO A 200 8.87 -1.70 -32.93
CA PRO A 200 10.18 -2.07 -33.46
C PRO A 200 11.21 -0.95 -33.23
N ARG A 201 12.46 -1.35 -32.97
CA ARG A 201 13.54 -0.39 -32.72
C ARG A 201 13.83 0.46 -33.97
N PRO A 202 13.78 1.80 -33.91
CA PRO A 202 14.08 2.63 -35.06
C PRO A 202 15.58 2.60 -35.36
N GLY A 203 16.01 2.14 -36.55
CA GLY A 203 17.33 2.47 -37.09
C GLY A 203 18.35 1.37 -37.42
N ARG A 204 17.95 0.15 -37.82
CA ARG A 204 18.89 -0.73 -38.57
C ARG A 204 18.23 -1.21 -39.87
N ARG A 205 18.60 -0.59 -41.00
CA ARG A 205 18.28 -1.16 -42.33
C ARG A 205 19.03 -2.48 -42.46
N ASP A 206 18.29 -3.55 -42.73
CA ASP A 206 18.89 -4.83 -43.10
C ASP A 206 19.64 -4.67 -44.42
N ASN A 207 20.97 -4.62 -44.37
CA ASN A 207 21.77 -5.02 -45.52
C ASN A 207 21.62 -6.54 -45.61
N GLY A 208 20.82 -6.98 -46.58
CA GLY A 208 20.51 -8.38 -46.81
C GLY A 208 21.76 -9.26 -46.88
N SER A 209 21.92 -10.12 -45.88
CA SER A 209 22.66 -11.37 -46.03
C SER A 209 21.92 -12.45 -45.23
N SER A 210 21.09 -13.20 -45.95
CA SER A 210 20.52 -14.45 -45.48
C SER A 210 21.64 -15.47 -45.32
N SER A 211 22.01 -15.77 -44.08
CA SER A 211 22.74 -16.99 -43.72
C SER A 211 21.73 -18.01 -43.18
N PRO A 212 21.78 -19.28 -43.62
CA PRO A 212 20.82 -20.28 -43.17
C PRO A 212 21.10 -20.65 -41.72
N ALA A 213 20.10 -20.50 -40.85
CA ALA A 213 20.17 -20.97 -39.47
C ALA A 213 19.92 -22.49 -39.42
N VAL A 214 20.78 -23.21 -38.70
CA VAL A 214 20.62 -24.62 -38.34
C VAL A 214 19.45 -24.73 -37.34
N PRO A 215 18.51 -25.67 -37.49
CA PRO A 215 17.39 -25.82 -36.57
C PRO A 215 17.84 -26.58 -35.32
N THR A 216 18.09 -25.87 -34.22
CA THR A 216 18.19 -26.49 -32.90
C THR A 216 16.81 -26.47 -32.26
N MET A 217 16.15 -27.64 -32.21
CA MET A 217 14.91 -27.83 -31.46
C MET A 217 15.19 -27.72 -29.95
N VAL A 218 14.81 -26.59 -29.36
CA VAL A 218 14.56 -26.50 -27.92
C VAL A 218 13.06 -26.22 -27.76
N LEU A 219 12.34 -27.17 -27.16
CA LEU A 219 10.95 -27.00 -26.74
C LEU A 219 10.89 -25.88 -25.69
N GLN A 220 10.50 -24.67 -26.11
CA GLN A 220 10.02 -23.63 -25.20
C GLN A 220 8.49 -23.74 -25.05
N PRO A 221 7.95 -23.46 -23.85
CA PRO A 221 6.50 -23.42 -23.63
C PRO A 221 5.89 -22.25 -24.43
N PRO A 222 4.57 -22.27 -24.74
CA PRO A 222 3.94 -21.26 -25.57
C PRO A 222 3.78 -19.97 -24.75
N THR A 223 4.75 -19.07 -24.85
CA THR A 223 4.51 -17.65 -24.54
C THR A 223 4.02 -17.00 -25.81
N THR A 224 2.77 -16.51 -25.79
CA THR A 224 2.20 -15.65 -26.85
C THR A 224 3.10 -14.42 -27.02
N SER A 225 4.04 -14.48 -27.95
CA SER A 225 4.90 -13.34 -28.30
C SER A 225 4.10 -12.36 -29.14
N LEU A 226 4.16 -11.08 -28.78
CA LEU A 226 3.57 -10.00 -29.58
C LEU A 226 4.29 -9.91 -30.94
N PRO A 227 3.57 -9.81 -32.07
CA PRO A 227 4.17 -9.60 -33.38
C PRO A 227 5.09 -8.37 -33.43
N SER A 228 6.28 -8.49 -34.04
CA SER A 228 7.32 -7.44 -34.08
C SER A 228 6.97 -6.21 -34.95
N ASP A 229 5.98 -6.32 -35.82
CA ASP A 229 5.76 -5.40 -36.94
C ASP A 229 4.64 -4.37 -36.66
N GLN A 230 4.20 -4.25 -35.41
CA GLN A 230 3.12 -3.36 -34.98
C GLN A 230 3.48 -2.55 -33.74
N TYR A 231 2.73 -1.48 -33.51
CA TYR A 231 2.79 -0.70 -32.28
C TYR A 231 1.74 -1.20 -31.29
N TYR A 232 2.15 -1.34 -30.02
CA TYR A 232 1.28 -1.73 -28.91
C TYR A 232 1.31 -0.67 -27.83
N PHE A 233 0.22 -0.56 -27.08
CA PHE A 233 0.15 0.23 -25.87
C PHE A 233 0.02 -0.71 -24.68
N ILE A 234 0.95 -0.63 -23.73
CA ILE A 234 0.93 -1.43 -22.51
C ILE A 234 0.62 -0.51 -21.34
N ALA A 235 -0.52 -0.75 -20.70
CA ALA A 235 -0.97 0.01 -19.53
C ALA A 235 -0.64 -0.71 -18.22
N VAL A 236 -0.21 0.07 -17.23
CA VAL A 236 -0.08 -0.31 -15.82
C VAL A 236 -0.85 0.72 -15.02
N THR A 237 -1.98 0.35 -14.43
CA THR A 237 -2.89 1.30 -13.77
C THR A 237 -2.64 1.48 -12.27
N ASP A 238 -1.89 0.55 -11.68
CA ASP A 238 -1.48 0.55 -10.28
C ASP A 238 0.02 0.23 -10.18
N LEU A 239 0.81 1.19 -9.71
CA LEU A 239 2.25 1.05 -9.51
C LEU A 239 2.62 0.26 -8.25
N ALA A 240 1.71 0.12 -7.28
CA ALA A 240 1.94 -0.65 -6.06
C ALA A 240 1.81 -2.16 -6.33
N SER A 241 0.84 -2.55 -7.18
CA SER A 241 0.69 -3.91 -7.70
C SER A 241 0.72 -3.90 -9.23
N PRO A 242 1.92 -3.76 -9.84
CA PRO A 242 2.05 -3.58 -11.28
C PRO A 242 1.57 -4.81 -12.04
N ARG A 243 0.54 -4.61 -12.86
CA ARG A 243 -0.01 -5.63 -13.78
C ARG A 243 -0.06 -5.06 -15.20
N PRO A 244 1.02 -5.22 -15.99
CA PRO A 244 1.05 -4.78 -17.39
C PRO A 244 -0.07 -5.44 -18.19
N ARG A 245 -0.83 -4.63 -18.93
CA ARG A 245 -1.91 -5.08 -19.83
C ARG A 245 -1.74 -4.45 -21.20
N VAL A 246 -1.76 -5.26 -22.24
CA VAL A 246 -1.76 -4.79 -23.62
C VAL A 246 -3.17 -4.28 -23.96
N LEU A 247 -3.27 -3.04 -24.44
CA LEU A 247 -4.52 -2.43 -24.89
C LEU A 247 -4.88 -2.90 -26.31
N PRO A 248 -6.16 -2.82 -26.71
CA PRO A 248 -6.60 -3.12 -28.07
C PRO A 248 -5.80 -2.36 -29.13
N SER A 249 -5.52 -3.01 -30.25
CA SER A 249 -4.83 -2.39 -31.38
C SER A 249 -5.78 -1.54 -32.23
N ILE A 250 -5.24 -0.52 -32.88
CA ILE A 250 -5.98 0.29 -33.85
C ILE A 250 -6.21 -0.56 -35.12
N PRO A 251 -7.43 -0.61 -35.69
CA PRO A 251 -7.69 -1.27 -36.96
C PRO A 251 -6.84 -0.64 -38.08
N SER A 252 -5.99 -1.41 -38.75
CA SER A 252 -5.15 -0.89 -39.84
C SER A 252 -5.99 -0.54 -41.07
N PRO A 253 -6.02 0.71 -41.54
CA PRO A 253 -6.57 1.05 -42.84
C PRO A 253 -5.47 0.84 -43.90
N GLN A 254 -5.54 -0.30 -44.59
CA GLN A 254 -4.81 -0.66 -45.84
C GLN A 254 -3.40 -1.29 -45.73
N THR A 255 -3.29 -2.51 -46.29
CA THR A 255 -2.10 -3.34 -46.66
C THR A 255 -0.99 -3.59 -45.61
N PRO A 256 -0.36 -4.78 -45.56
CA PRO A 256 0.46 -5.25 -44.44
C PRO A 256 1.88 -4.66 -44.36
N SER A 257 2.19 -3.58 -45.07
CA SER A 257 3.54 -3.00 -45.09
C SER A 257 3.58 -1.71 -44.26
N THR A 258 4.00 -1.86 -43.00
CA THR A 258 4.41 -0.81 -42.04
C THR A 258 3.34 0.23 -41.65
N ILE A 259 2.75 0.06 -40.46
CA ILE A 259 1.98 1.11 -39.77
C ILE A 259 2.94 2.28 -39.48
N ALA A 260 2.58 3.49 -39.89
CA ALA A 260 3.33 4.69 -39.51
C ALA A 260 3.12 4.99 -38.01
N PRO A 261 4.15 5.46 -37.27
CA PRO A 261 3.98 5.82 -35.87
C PRO A 261 2.92 6.93 -35.72
N PRO A 262 2.20 6.96 -34.58
CA PRO A 262 1.19 8.01 -34.35
C PRO A 262 1.85 9.39 -34.36
N HIS A 263 1.14 10.39 -34.90
CA HIS A 263 1.63 11.77 -34.96
C HIS A 263 1.78 12.36 -33.55
N ALA A 264 0.81 12.07 -32.68
CA ALA A 264 0.79 12.43 -31.27
C ALA A 264 -0.12 11.46 -30.52
N TRP A 265 0.13 11.31 -29.22
CA TRP A 265 -0.73 10.50 -28.37
C TRP A 265 -0.65 10.98 -26.92
N MET A 266 -1.68 10.67 -26.14
CA MET A 266 -1.72 10.99 -24.72
C MET A 266 -2.65 10.06 -23.93
N VAL A 267 -2.63 10.18 -22.61
CA VAL A 267 -3.41 9.34 -21.69
C VAL A 267 -4.35 10.21 -20.87
N ILE A 268 -5.60 9.76 -20.72
CA ILE A 268 -6.55 10.23 -19.72
C ILE A 268 -6.54 9.21 -18.56
N PRO A 269 -6.07 9.60 -17.36
CA PRO A 269 -6.05 8.73 -16.21
C PRO A 269 -7.45 8.24 -15.79
N PRO A 270 -7.58 7.06 -15.16
CA PRO A 270 -8.88 6.51 -14.74
C PRO A 270 -9.73 7.45 -13.87
N HIS A 271 -9.10 8.25 -13.01
CA HIS A 271 -9.81 9.18 -12.13
C HIS A 271 -10.35 10.44 -12.84
N LEU A 272 -9.87 10.72 -14.07
CA LEU A 272 -10.33 11.81 -14.93
C LEU A 272 -11.22 11.32 -16.08
N SER A 273 -11.12 10.04 -16.43
CA SER A 273 -11.92 9.42 -17.50
C SER A 273 -13.41 9.28 -17.12
N PRO A 274 -14.34 9.50 -18.05
CA PRO A 274 -15.75 9.18 -17.84
C PRO A 274 -15.99 7.69 -17.58
N SER A 275 -15.24 6.81 -18.25
CA SER A 275 -15.34 5.35 -18.13
C SER A 275 -14.79 4.78 -16.83
N ARG A 276 -14.05 5.58 -16.05
CA ARG A 276 -13.23 5.14 -14.90
C ARG A 276 -12.16 4.10 -15.27
N THR A 277 -11.77 4.06 -16.53
CA THR A 277 -10.70 3.20 -17.04
C THR A 277 -9.58 4.04 -17.66
N VAL A 278 -8.43 3.43 -17.92
CA VAL A 278 -7.35 4.14 -18.60
C VAL A 278 -7.74 4.33 -20.07
N GLU A 279 -7.76 5.57 -20.52
CA GLU A 279 -8.12 5.95 -21.89
C GLU A 279 -6.88 6.52 -22.59
N VAL A 280 -6.60 6.08 -23.82
CA VAL A 280 -5.46 6.52 -24.63
C VAL A 280 -5.98 7.17 -25.90
N LEU A 281 -5.65 8.44 -26.08
CA LEU A 281 -5.97 9.22 -27.27
C LEU A 281 -4.79 9.15 -28.24
N ILE A 282 -5.04 8.76 -29.49
CA ILE A 282 -3.99 8.56 -30.49
C ILE A 282 -4.37 9.26 -31.79
N ALA A 283 -3.54 10.21 -32.22
CA ALA A 283 -3.69 10.90 -33.48
C ALA A 283 -2.99 10.12 -34.61
N VAL A 284 -3.79 9.61 -35.55
CA VAL A 284 -3.32 8.84 -36.71
C VAL A 284 -3.99 9.38 -37.97
N ALA A 285 -3.21 9.53 -39.05
CA ALA A 285 -3.68 10.17 -40.29
C ALA A 285 -4.34 11.53 -39.98
N SER A 286 -5.62 11.71 -40.32
CA SER A 286 -6.38 12.94 -40.08
C SER A 286 -7.35 12.87 -38.89
N THR A 287 -7.42 11.76 -38.15
CA THR A 287 -8.40 11.53 -37.08
C THR A 287 -7.75 11.16 -35.75
N LEU A 288 -8.57 10.95 -34.73
CA LEU A 288 -8.17 10.57 -33.38
C LEU A 288 -8.89 9.29 -32.96
N TYR A 289 -8.14 8.32 -32.45
CA TYR A 289 -8.65 7.09 -31.85
C TYR A 289 -8.65 7.21 -30.32
N LEU A 290 -9.72 6.76 -29.69
CA LEU A 290 -9.80 6.54 -28.25
C LEU A 290 -9.70 5.03 -27.99
N ILE A 291 -8.68 4.63 -27.22
CA ILE A 291 -8.45 3.25 -26.82
C ILE A 291 -8.67 3.13 -25.33
N ASP A 292 -9.53 2.19 -24.94
CA ASP A 292 -9.72 1.76 -23.55
C ASP A 292 -9.43 0.25 -23.44
N PRO A 293 -9.50 -0.38 -22.25
CA PRO A 293 -9.24 -1.81 -22.12
C PRO A 293 -10.23 -2.72 -22.87
N ALA A 294 -11.38 -2.21 -23.32
CA ALA A 294 -12.44 -2.97 -23.97
C ALA A 294 -12.47 -2.79 -25.50
N SER A 295 -12.06 -1.63 -26.01
CA SER A 295 -12.25 -1.24 -27.41
C SER A 295 -11.24 -0.20 -27.89
N ALA A 296 -11.11 -0.10 -29.22
CA ALA A 296 -10.43 1.01 -29.90
C ALA A 296 -11.42 1.61 -30.91
N ALA A 297 -11.81 2.87 -30.70
CA ALA A 297 -12.84 3.55 -31.48
C ALA A 297 -12.32 4.83 -32.13
N ASP A 298 -12.54 4.97 -33.44
CA ASP A 298 -12.30 6.21 -34.17
C ASP A 298 -13.33 7.27 -33.77
N GLN A 299 -12.87 8.45 -33.38
CA GLN A 299 -13.72 9.58 -32.97
C GLN A 299 -14.16 10.43 -34.17
N LEU A 300 -13.76 10.06 -35.40
CA LEU A 300 -14.21 10.65 -36.65
C LEU A 300 -13.94 12.16 -36.76
N LEU A 301 -12.85 12.63 -36.15
CA LEU A 301 -12.46 14.05 -36.10
C LEU A 301 -11.62 14.46 -37.33
N SER A 302 -12.01 14.02 -38.52
CA SER A 302 -11.20 14.20 -39.75
C SER A 302 -11.14 15.63 -40.29
N GLN A 303 -11.88 16.58 -39.69
CA GLN A 303 -12.08 17.93 -40.21
C GLN A 303 -10.85 18.83 -40.09
N HIS A 304 -10.04 18.64 -39.04
CA HIS A 304 -8.91 19.52 -38.71
C HIS A 304 -7.59 18.77 -38.47
N GLY A 305 -7.54 17.46 -38.68
CA GLY A 305 -6.29 16.70 -38.59
C GLY A 305 -5.41 16.86 -39.85
N PRO A 306 -4.14 16.40 -39.82
CA PRO A 306 -3.47 15.67 -38.74
C PRO A 306 -3.21 16.49 -37.47
N PHE A 307 -3.29 15.84 -36.30
CA PHE A 307 -2.98 16.45 -35.01
C PHE A 307 -1.54 16.14 -34.59
N LEU A 308 -0.76 17.18 -34.30
CA LEU A 308 0.68 17.10 -33.99
C LEU A 308 0.98 17.18 -32.48
N SER A 309 0.05 17.68 -31.67
CA SER A 309 0.17 17.74 -30.21
C SER A 309 -1.19 17.66 -29.54
N LEU A 310 -1.26 17.04 -28.37
CA LEU A 310 -2.47 16.80 -27.59
C LEU A 310 -2.24 17.18 -26.13
N ALA A 311 -3.20 17.84 -25.49
CA ALA A 311 -3.19 18.11 -24.05
C ALA A 311 -4.60 18.10 -23.45
N VAL A 312 -4.79 17.41 -22.32
CA VAL A 312 -6.07 17.32 -21.59
C VAL A 312 -6.03 18.25 -20.39
N SER A 313 -7.15 18.89 -20.12
CA SER A 313 -7.31 19.81 -18.98
C SER A 313 -7.20 19.08 -17.64
N ALA A 314 -6.82 19.82 -16.59
CA ALA A 314 -6.61 19.24 -15.25
C ALA A 314 -7.84 18.52 -14.67
N ASN A 315 -9.05 18.85 -15.15
CA ASN A 315 -10.31 18.22 -14.75
C ASN A 315 -10.77 17.09 -15.69
N GLY A 316 -10.01 16.75 -16.75
CA GLY A 316 -10.36 15.72 -17.71
C GLY A 316 -11.50 16.03 -18.67
N LYS A 317 -12.00 17.27 -18.71
CA LYS A 317 -13.21 17.65 -19.48
C LYS A 317 -12.93 18.23 -20.87
N PHE A 318 -11.74 18.77 -21.09
CA PHE A 318 -11.38 19.46 -22.33
C PHE A 318 -10.09 18.91 -22.90
N LEU A 319 -10.02 18.87 -24.23
CA LEU A 319 -8.90 18.39 -25.01
C LEU A 319 -8.46 19.50 -25.98
N ALA A 320 -7.19 19.88 -25.90
CA ALA A 320 -6.55 20.78 -26.82
C ALA A 320 -5.76 19.98 -27.86
N LEU A 321 -6.01 20.28 -29.14
CA LEU A 321 -5.45 19.61 -30.31
C LEU A 321 -4.68 20.65 -31.13
N TYR A 322 -3.38 20.47 -31.31
CA TYR A 322 -2.61 21.28 -32.25
C TYR A 322 -2.62 20.62 -33.63
N THR A 323 -3.10 21.34 -34.64
CA THR A 323 -3.29 20.85 -36.00
C THR A 323 -2.05 21.12 -36.87
N LYS A 324 -1.88 20.36 -37.95
CA LYS A 324 -0.81 20.58 -38.93
C LYS A 324 -0.88 21.96 -39.60
N ASP A 325 -2.08 22.55 -39.67
CA ASP A 325 -2.33 23.87 -40.24
C ASP A 325 -2.09 25.02 -39.24
N ASN A 326 -1.29 24.76 -38.20
CA ASN A 326 -0.90 25.73 -37.17
C ASN A 326 -2.08 26.36 -36.41
N LYS A 327 -3.10 25.54 -36.14
CA LYS A 327 -4.27 25.93 -35.32
C LYS A 327 -4.33 25.13 -34.04
N ILE A 328 -4.78 25.75 -32.96
CA ILE A 328 -5.25 25.04 -31.77
C ILE A 328 -6.75 24.85 -31.86
N TRP A 329 -7.19 23.62 -31.66
CA TRP A 329 -8.61 23.23 -31.61
C TRP A 329 -8.91 22.64 -30.24
N VAL A 330 -9.81 23.29 -29.50
CA VAL A 330 -10.25 22.86 -28.17
C VAL A 330 -11.64 22.27 -28.28
N VAL A 331 -11.79 21.04 -27.81
CA VAL A 331 -13.03 20.26 -27.80
C VAL A 331 -13.30 19.70 -26.40
N SER A 332 -14.52 19.27 -26.12
CA SER A 332 -14.79 18.43 -24.95
C SER A 332 -14.20 17.03 -25.14
N THR A 333 -13.80 16.37 -24.04
CA THR A 333 -13.20 15.03 -24.08
C THR A 333 -14.20 13.93 -24.45
N ASP A 334 -15.50 14.20 -24.35
CA ASP A 334 -16.58 13.37 -24.89
C ASP A 334 -16.90 13.67 -26.37
N PHE A 335 -16.14 14.59 -27.00
CA PHE A 335 -16.27 15.03 -28.38
C PHE A 335 -17.64 15.61 -28.77
N SER A 336 -18.47 15.95 -27.78
CA SER A 336 -19.81 16.50 -28.00
C SER A 336 -19.83 17.99 -28.33
N LYS A 337 -18.78 18.74 -27.95
CA LYS A 337 -18.72 20.20 -28.08
C LYS A 337 -17.40 20.68 -28.63
N ASN A 338 -17.48 21.60 -29.59
CA ASN A 338 -16.37 22.41 -30.05
C ASN A 338 -16.33 23.72 -29.26
N MET A 339 -15.21 24.00 -28.60
CA MET A 339 -15.07 25.17 -27.74
C MET A 339 -14.41 26.32 -28.50
N CYS A 340 -13.26 26.06 -29.14
CA CYS A 340 -12.45 27.09 -29.79
C CYS A 340 -11.63 26.49 -30.93
N LEU A 341 -11.51 27.21 -32.06
CA LEU A 341 -10.53 26.94 -33.11
C LEU A 341 -9.80 28.25 -33.41
N TRP A 342 -8.49 28.28 -33.20
CA TRP A 342 -7.70 29.50 -33.30
C TRP A 342 -6.38 29.29 -34.05
N GLU A 343 -6.03 30.23 -34.93
CA GLU A 343 -4.78 30.23 -35.72
C GLU A 343 -3.63 30.85 -34.93
N THR A 344 -2.54 30.11 -34.75
CA THR A 344 -1.44 30.56 -33.87
C THR A 344 -0.50 31.57 -34.50
N GLY A 345 -0.48 31.65 -35.84
CA GLY A 345 0.50 32.46 -36.57
C GLY A 345 1.93 31.91 -36.51
N MET A 346 2.11 30.70 -35.99
CA MET A 346 3.42 30.05 -35.86
C MET A 346 3.70 29.10 -37.02
N ASP A 347 4.94 29.03 -37.49
CA ASP A 347 5.32 28.12 -38.60
C ASP A 347 5.76 26.71 -38.16
N SER A 348 5.71 26.43 -36.86
CA SER A 348 6.12 25.15 -36.28
C SER A 348 5.18 24.74 -35.14
N PRO A 349 5.00 23.44 -34.87
CA PRO A 349 4.26 23.00 -33.70
C PRO A 349 4.95 23.46 -32.40
N PRO A 350 4.22 23.62 -31.30
CA PRO A 350 4.79 24.00 -30.02
C PRO A 350 5.68 22.89 -29.46
N ASP A 351 6.81 23.26 -28.84
CA ASP A 351 7.70 22.32 -28.15
C ASP A 351 7.06 21.75 -26.89
N SER A 352 6.18 22.53 -26.25
CA SER A 352 5.42 22.13 -25.08
C SER A 352 4.03 22.75 -25.11
N MET A 353 3.02 21.97 -24.74
CA MET A 353 1.63 22.41 -24.63
C MET A 353 1.05 21.89 -23.33
N ALA A 354 0.53 22.79 -22.50
CA ALA A 354 0.00 22.47 -21.18
C ALA A 354 -1.20 23.36 -20.85
N TRP A 355 -2.13 22.84 -20.07
CA TRP A 355 -3.24 23.63 -19.55
C TRP A 355 -2.80 24.50 -18.37
N CYS A 356 -3.28 25.74 -18.36
CA CYS A 356 -3.16 26.67 -17.25
C CYS A 356 -4.50 26.68 -16.49
N GLY A 357 -4.62 25.80 -15.48
CA GLY A 357 -5.89 25.47 -14.85
C GLY A 357 -6.84 24.75 -15.81
N THR A 358 -8.09 25.20 -15.90
CA THR A 358 -9.12 24.63 -16.80
C THR A 358 -9.57 25.56 -17.92
N ASP A 359 -9.03 26.78 -17.96
CA ASP A 359 -9.65 27.89 -18.68
C ASP A 359 -8.80 28.34 -19.88
N ALA A 360 -7.48 28.06 -19.88
CA ALA A 360 -6.58 28.46 -20.96
C ALA A 360 -5.51 27.41 -21.25
N VAL A 361 -5.01 27.42 -22.49
CA VAL A 361 -3.94 26.54 -22.96
C VAL A 361 -2.69 27.38 -23.19
N ALA A 362 -1.59 27.02 -22.52
CA ALA A 362 -0.28 27.59 -22.73
C ALA A 362 0.51 26.73 -23.73
N MET A 363 1.05 27.38 -24.75
CA MET A 363 1.92 26.76 -25.77
C MET A 363 3.26 27.48 -25.77
N ALA A 364 4.36 26.73 -25.65
CA ALA A 364 5.71 27.26 -25.64
C ALA A 364 6.47 26.88 -26.92
N TRP A 365 7.21 27.86 -27.45
CA TRP A 365 8.19 27.67 -28.52
C TRP A 365 9.57 28.07 -28.01
N ASN A 366 10.49 27.13 -28.05
CA ASN A 366 11.89 27.31 -27.72
C ASN A 366 12.59 27.76 -28.99
N GLY A 367 13.04 29.01 -29.01
CA GLY A 367 13.72 29.61 -30.15
C GLY A 367 14.65 28.67 -30.91
N GLY A 368 14.52 28.63 -32.24
CA GLY A 368 15.31 27.76 -33.10
C GLY A 368 16.00 28.54 -34.22
N MET A 369 17.26 28.20 -34.50
CA MET A 369 17.97 28.67 -35.69
C MET A 369 17.40 27.93 -36.92
N LEU A 370 16.59 28.59 -37.73
CA LEU A 370 16.13 28.02 -39.01
C LEU A 370 17.32 27.98 -39.98
N SER A 371 17.82 26.79 -40.32
CA SER A 371 18.66 26.62 -41.51
C SER A 371 17.75 26.69 -42.74
N THR A 372 17.77 27.78 -43.49
CA THR A 372 17.08 27.88 -44.78
C THR A 372 17.85 27.09 -45.85
N GLU A 373 17.78 25.76 -45.84
CA GLU A 373 18.09 24.99 -47.04
C GLU A 373 16.83 24.82 -47.90
N LYS A 374 16.60 25.82 -48.77
CA LYS A 374 16.13 25.53 -50.12
C LYS A 374 17.15 26.16 -51.06
N SER A 375 17.87 25.30 -51.78
CA SER A 375 18.77 25.70 -52.87
C SER A 375 18.05 26.70 -53.79
N PRO A 376 18.52 27.94 -53.93
CA PRO A 376 18.03 28.80 -54.98
C PRO A 376 18.67 28.32 -56.28
N SER A 377 17.84 27.94 -57.25
CA SER A 377 18.22 27.92 -58.65
C SER A 377 18.89 29.26 -58.99
N LYS A 378 20.07 29.18 -59.62
CA LYS A 378 20.91 30.31 -60.03
C LYS A 378 20.09 31.41 -60.72
N ALA A 379 19.77 32.49 -60.01
CA ALA A 379 19.67 33.88 -60.49
C ALA A 379 18.93 34.78 -59.47
N ASN A 380 19.66 35.31 -58.48
CA ASN A 380 19.59 36.71 -58.05
C ASN A 380 20.38 36.90 -56.75
N ARG A 381 21.56 37.51 -56.85
CA ARG A 381 22.27 38.08 -55.71
C ARG A 381 21.67 39.45 -55.43
N ARG A 382 20.93 39.58 -54.31
CA ARG A 382 20.85 40.74 -53.39
C ARG A 382 19.51 40.74 -52.64
N THR A 383 19.42 39.91 -51.61
CA THR A 383 18.57 40.17 -50.44
C THR A 383 19.40 39.79 -49.22
N LYS A 384 19.48 40.70 -48.25
CA LYS A 384 20.13 40.45 -46.96
C LYS A 384 19.44 39.23 -46.33
N ASP A 385 20.18 38.15 -46.11
CA ASP A 385 19.74 37.06 -45.24
C ASP A 385 19.63 37.63 -43.82
N GLN A 386 18.43 38.02 -43.41
CA GLN A 386 18.10 38.28 -42.01
C GLN A 386 17.88 36.92 -41.35
N PHE A 387 18.85 36.48 -40.55
CA PHE A 387 18.62 35.45 -39.54
C PHE A 387 17.54 35.98 -38.59
N ILE A 388 16.33 35.44 -38.67
CA ILE A 388 15.31 35.68 -37.64
C ILE A 388 15.62 34.71 -36.51
N ASP A 389 16.36 35.18 -35.53
CA ASP A 389 16.49 34.51 -34.24
C ASP A 389 15.09 34.45 -33.62
N ARG A 390 14.49 33.26 -33.52
CA ARG A 390 13.18 33.12 -32.87
C ARG A 390 13.40 33.19 -31.37
N GLN A 391 12.75 34.15 -30.73
CA GLN A 391 12.76 34.31 -29.27
C GLN A 391 12.03 33.15 -28.59
N GLY A 392 12.42 32.79 -27.37
CA GLY A 392 11.62 31.90 -26.53
C GLY A 392 10.30 32.61 -26.19
N GLN A 393 9.16 31.98 -26.48
CA GLN A 393 7.86 32.61 -26.23
C GLN A 393 6.79 31.62 -25.78
N ILE A 394 5.83 32.11 -25.00
CA ILE A 394 4.61 31.40 -24.61
C ILE A 394 3.41 32.14 -25.18
N ILE A 395 2.52 31.43 -25.87
CA ILE A 395 1.20 31.94 -26.24
C ILE A 395 0.17 31.26 -25.34
N LEU A 396 -0.57 32.07 -24.60
CA LEU A 396 -1.70 31.64 -23.78
C LEU A 396 -2.99 31.90 -24.55
N VAL A 397 -3.81 30.86 -24.77
CA VAL A 397 -5.06 30.95 -25.54
C VAL A 397 -6.25 30.67 -24.63
N GLY A 398 -7.23 31.59 -24.65
CA GLY A 398 -8.45 31.52 -23.86
C GLY A 398 -9.59 30.77 -24.56
N PRO A 399 -10.74 30.60 -23.88
CA PRO A 399 -11.86 29.81 -24.38
C PRO A 399 -12.57 30.44 -25.58
N ASN A 400 -12.47 31.77 -25.78
CA ASN A 400 -13.10 32.47 -26.89
C ASN A 400 -12.11 32.86 -28.01
N ALA A 401 -11.01 32.11 -28.15
CA ALA A 401 -9.96 32.36 -29.15
C ALA A 401 -9.19 33.70 -28.97
N GLU A 402 -9.26 34.32 -27.79
CA GLU A 402 -8.32 35.39 -27.44
C GLU A 402 -6.96 34.80 -27.08
N ASN A 403 -5.89 35.58 -27.24
CA ASN A 403 -4.54 35.15 -26.87
C ASN A 403 -3.73 36.27 -26.22
N VAL A 404 -2.73 35.87 -25.45
CA VAL A 404 -1.67 36.73 -24.93
C VAL A 404 -0.32 36.06 -25.21
N THR A 405 0.62 36.81 -25.76
CA THR A 405 2.00 36.34 -26.00
C THR A 405 2.95 36.89 -24.94
N LEU A 406 3.79 36.01 -24.39
CA LEU A 406 4.82 36.31 -23.42
C LEU A 406 6.19 35.96 -23.98
N SER A 407 7.06 36.97 -24.13
CA SER A 407 8.45 36.78 -24.56
C SER A 407 9.38 36.53 -23.38
N TYR A 408 10.35 35.64 -23.60
CA TYR A 408 11.48 35.35 -22.72
C TYR A 408 12.74 35.81 -23.44
N ASP A 409 12.93 37.13 -23.45
CA ASP A 409 14.09 37.76 -24.08
C ASP A 409 15.32 37.66 -23.16
N PRO A 410 16.50 37.30 -23.67
CA PRO A 410 17.74 37.57 -22.96
C PRO A 410 17.95 39.08 -22.90
N PRO A 411 18.43 39.65 -21.77
CA PRO A 411 18.66 41.08 -21.66
C PRO A 411 19.65 41.53 -22.75
N LEU A 412 19.29 42.59 -23.49
CA LEU A 412 20.19 43.19 -24.49
C LEU A 412 21.51 43.60 -23.80
N PRO A 413 22.68 43.25 -24.36
CA PRO A 413 23.94 43.71 -23.82
C PRO A 413 23.98 45.25 -23.83
N PRO A 414 24.62 45.89 -22.82
CA PRO A 414 24.76 47.34 -22.79
C PRO A 414 25.46 47.83 -24.07
N ALA A 415 25.01 48.97 -24.61
CA ALA A 415 25.46 49.52 -25.89
C ALA A 415 26.98 49.79 -26.01
N THR A 416 27.72 49.69 -24.89
CA THR A 416 29.17 49.86 -24.77
C THR A 416 29.96 48.55 -24.81
N ALA A 417 29.32 47.38 -24.95
CA ALA A 417 30.02 46.10 -24.99
C ALA A 417 30.80 45.90 -26.32
N PRO A 418 32.04 45.35 -26.27
CA PRO A 418 32.86 45.11 -27.46
C PRO A 418 32.18 44.12 -28.43
N ALA A 419 32.46 44.25 -29.74
CA ALA A 419 31.80 43.53 -30.85
C ALA A 419 31.97 41.98 -30.89
N THR A 420 32.40 41.37 -29.79
CA THR A 420 32.56 39.92 -29.58
C THR A 420 31.56 39.35 -28.55
N VAL A 421 30.42 40.01 -28.35
CA VAL A 421 29.34 39.45 -27.51
C VAL A 421 28.75 38.23 -28.20
N THR A 422 29.04 37.05 -27.66
CA THR A 422 28.35 35.80 -27.97
C THR A 422 26.85 36.01 -27.80
N ILE A 423 26.06 35.71 -28.83
CA ILE A 423 24.60 35.76 -28.78
C ILE A 423 24.16 34.87 -27.60
N PRO A 424 23.40 35.39 -26.63
CA PRO A 424 22.89 34.57 -25.54
C PRO A 424 22.04 33.42 -26.12
N PRO A 425 22.23 32.16 -25.68
CA PRO A 425 21.45 31.05 -26.20
C PRO A 425 19.95 31.28 -25.94
N SER A 426 19.12 30.89 -26.91
CA SER A 426 17.66 30.92 -26.83
C SER A 426 17.18 30.26 -25.52
N THR A 427 16.32 30.94 -24.76
CA THR A 427 15.77 30.42 -23.50
C THR A 427 14.92 29.18 -23.77
N PHE A 428 15.33 28.03 -23.22
CA PHE A 428 14.51 26.81 -23.22
C PHE A 428 13.44 26.89 -22.13
N ILE A 429 12.19 26.69 -22.53
CA ILE A 429 10.97 26.78 -21.73
C ILE A 429 10.37 25.38 -21.59
N HIS A 430 10.19 24.95 -20.35
CA HIS A 430 9.46 23.74 -20.01
C HIS A 430 8.18 24.08 -19.24
N LEU A 431 7.02 23.69 -19.79
CA LEU A 431 5.72 23.88 -19.14
C LEU A 431 5.37 22.64 -18.31
N ALA A 432 5.06 22.86 -17.03
CA ALA A 432 4.60 21.83 -16.10
C ALA A 432 3.19 22.16 -15.62
N PRO A 433 2.16 21.41 -16.04
CA PRO A 433 0.78 21.69 -15.65
C PRO A 433 0.54 21.41 -14.16
N GLU A 434 -0.13 22.35 -13.51
CA GLU A 434 -0.63 22.24 -12.13
C GLU A 434 -2.17 22.32 -12.12
N VAL A 435 -2.78 22.10 -10.96
CA VAL A 435 -4.26 22.12 -10.81
C VAL A 435 -4.90 23.47 -11.11
N ASP A 436 -4.20 24.57 -10.83
CA ASP A 436 -4.72 25.94 -10.88
C ASP A 436 -3.88 26.88 -11.77
N SER A 437 -2.80 26.37 -12.35
CA SER A 437 -1.77 27.17 -13.00
C SER A 437 -0.88 26.29 -13.90
N VAL A 438 0.08 26.90 -14.57
CA VAL A 438 1.21 26.21 -15.20
C VAL A 438 2.51 26.76 -14.63
N ARG A 439 3.40 25.87 -14.17
CA ARG A 439 4.77 26.28 -13.83
C ARG A 439 5.61 26.35 -15.07
N VAL A 440 6.33 27.46 -15.22
CA VAL A 440 7.25 27.71 -16.31
C VAL A 440 8.67 27.59 -15.76
N ILE A 441 9.39 26.61 -16.28
CA ILE A 441 10.77 26.31 -15.87
C ILE A 441 11.70 26.72 -17.01
N THR A 442 12.58 27.68 -16.73
CA THR A 442 13.66 28.10 -17.62
C THR A 442 15.01 27.86 -16.97
N SER A 443 16.10 28.06 -17.71
CA SER A 443 17.46 27.93 -17.18
C SER A 443 17.73 28.83 -15.98
N ASP A 444 17.05 29.98 -15.89
CA ASP A 444 17.35 31.04 -14.92
C ASP A 444 16.22 31.27 -13.90
N SER A 445 14.99 30.81 -14.17
CA SER A 445 13.84 31.12 -13.34
C SER A 445 12.82 29.98 -13.23
N CYS A 446 12.16 29.94 -12.08
CA CYS A 446 10.95 29.15 -11.82
C CYS A 446 9.79 30.13 -11.66
N GLU A 447 8.84 30.11 -12.58
CA GLU A 447 7.70 31.02 -12.60
C GLU A 447 6.39 30.25 -12.53
N ILE A 448 5.32 30.94 -12.15
CA ILE A 448 3.96 30.45 -12.20
C ILE A 448 3.13 31.40 -13.08
N LEU A 449 2.47 30.83 -14.09
CA LEU A 449 1.49 31.51 -14.90
C LEU A 449 0.12 30.95 -14.52
N GLY A 450 -0.77 31.82 -14.05
CA GLY A 450 -2.06 31.41 -13.52
C GLY A 450 -3.11 32.49 -13.66
N LYS A 451 -4.38 32.09 -13.53
CA LYS A 451 -5.51 33.03 -13.46
C LYS A 451 -5.39 33.88 -12.21
N VAL A 452 -5.63 35.18 -12.32
CA VAL A 452 -5.72 36.07 -11.15
C VAL A 452 -6.96 35.65 -10.35
N PRO A 453 -6.82 35.33 -9.05
CA PRO A 453 -7.95 34.97 -8.21
C PRO A 453 -8.98 36.10 -8.17
N ALA A 454 -10.27 35.75 -8.20
CA ALA A 454 -11.36 36.73 -8.16
C ALA A 454 -11.28 37.66 -6.93
N ALA A 455 -10.84 37.13 -5.79
CA ALA A 455 -10.62 37.91 -4.58
C ALA A 455 -9.50 38.95 -4.74
N THR A 456 -8.40 38.59 -5.40
CA THR A 456 -7.30 39.52 -5.72
C THR A 456 -7.76 40.58 -6.72
N GLU A 457 -8.55 40.19 -7.73
CA GLU A 457 -9.17 41.11 -8.68
C GLU A 457 -10.08 42.12 -7.97
N ALA A 458 -10.95 41.66 -7.08
CA ALA A 458 -11.90 42.51 -6.36
C ALA A 458 -11.24 43.58 -5.49
N VAL A 459 -9.99 43.37 -5.06
CA VAL A 459 -9.23 44.30 -4.23
C VAL A 459 -8.36 45.24 -5.07
N PHE A 460 -7.61 44.70 -6.04
CA PHE A 460 -6.53 45.45 -6.70
C PHE A 460 -6.85 45.91 -8.12
N ARG A 461 -7.94 45.45 -8.75
CA ARG A 461 -8.30 45.88 -10.10
C ARG A 461 -8.39 47.41 -10.16
N ILE A 462 -7.86 48.00 -11.23
CA ILE A 462 -7.90 49.45 -11.42
C ILE A 462 -9.36 49.91 -11.44
N GLY A 463 -9.70 50.85 -10.55
CA GLY A 463 -11.07 51.32 -10.38
C GLY A 463 -11.97 50.40 -9.54
N ALA A 464 -11.41 49.42 -8.82
CA ALA A 464 -12.16 48.62 -7.87
C ALA A 464 -12.80 49.51 -6.79
N THR A 465 -14.12 49.43 -6.69
CA THR A 465 -14.94 50.18 -5.71
C THR A 465 -15.81 49.24 -4.87
N GLY A 466 -15.52 47.93 -4.95
CA GLY A 466 -16.23 46.91 -4.18
C GLY A 466 -15.86 46.93 -2.70
N PRO A 467 -16.66 46.28 -1.82
CA PRO A 467 -16.48 46.34 -0.37
C PRO A 467 -15.07 45.98 0.13
N ALA A 468 -14.41 45.00 -0.49
CA ALA A 468 -13.07 44.56 -0.13
C ALA A 468 -11.99 45.61 -0.46
N ALA A 469 -12.04 46.23 -1.64
CA ALA A 469 -11.16 47.33 -2.02
C ALA A 469 -11.37 48.54 -1.11
N THR A 470 -12.63 48.91 -0.85
CA THR A 470 -12.96 50.01 0.07
C THR A 470 -12.45 49.76 1.49
N LEU A 471 -12.54 48.53 1.99
CA LEU A 471 -11.99 48.17 3.30
C LEU A 471 -10.46 48.25 3.33
N TYR A 472 -9.79 47.86 2.25
CA TYR A 472 -8.35 47.99 2.09
C TYR A 472 -7.92 49.46 2.09
N ASP A 473 -8.60 50.32 1.34
CA ASP A 473 -8.38 51.77 1.30
C ASP A 473 -8.69 52.43 2.66
N ALA A 474 -9.70 51.93 3.37
CA ALA A 474 -10.05 52.39 4.71
C ALA A 474 -8.90 52.16 5.70
N LEU A 475 -8.20 51.02 5.62
CA LEU A 475 -6.99 50.79 6.41
C LEU A 475 -5.90 51.82 6.07
N GLU A 476 -5.65 52.09 4.79
CA GLU A 476 -4.64 53.07 4.39
C GLU A 476 -5.00 54.48 4.91
N CYS A 477 -6.27 54.87 4.82
CA CYS A 477 -6.79 56.11 5.41
C CYS A 477 -6.60 56.14 6.93
N PHE A 478 -6.84 55.02 7.62
CA PHE A 478 -6.68 54.90 9.06
C PHE A 478 -5.21 55.04 9.47
N GLU A 479 -4.28 54.40 8.76
CA GLU A 479 -2.84 54.52 9.01
C GLU A 479 -2.34 55.96 8.79
N ARG A 480 -2.95 56.70 7.85
CA ARG A 480 -2.73 58.13 7.64
C ARG A 480 -3.45 59.04 8.64
N LYS A 481 -4.17 58.48 9.62
CA LYS A 481 -4.98 59.20 10.60
C LYS A 481 -6.06 60.09 9.97
N SER A 482 -6.57 59.68 8.81
CA SER A 482 -7.64 60.39 8.10
C SER A 482 -9.00 59.98 8.66
N PRO A 483 -9.92 60.93 8.94
CA PRO A 483 -11.27 60.61 9.40
C PRO A 483 -12.10 59.87 8.33
N LYS A 484 -11.69 59.94 7.06
CA LYS A 484 -12.32 59.21 5.94
C LYS A 484 -12.37 57.70 6.15
N ALA A 485 -11.48 57.14 6.98
CA ALA A 485 -11.49 55.71 7.28
C ALA A 485 -12.82 55.23 7.88
N ASP A 486 -13.39 56.00 8.82
CA ASP A 486 -14.67 55.66 9.46
C ASP A 486 -15.83 55.75 8.46
N GLU A 487 -15.84 56.78 7.62
CA GLU A 487 -16.82 56.97 6.55
C GLU A 487 -16.84 55.78 5.57
N LEU A 488 -15.65 55.34 5.13
CA LEU A 488 -15.51 54.18 4.24
C LEU A 488 -16.02 52.90 4.91
N VAL A 489 -15.64 52.61 6.15
CA VAL A 489 -16.13 51.41 6.87
C VAL A 489 -17.64 51.44 7.08
N ARG A 490 -18.21 52.59 7.43
CA ARG A 490 -19.67 52.73 7.59
C ARG A 490 -20.42 52.50 6.28
N SER A 491 -19.86 52.94 5.16
CA SER A 491 -20.48 52.76 3.84
C SER A 491 -20.61 51.30 3.41
N ILE A 492 -19.69 50.43 3.86
CA ILE A 492 -19.66 48.99 3.51
C ILE A 492 -20.18 48.07 4.62
N ARG A 493 -20.73 48.64 5.70
CA ARG A 493 -21.16 47.89 6.89
C ARG A 493 -22.05 46.67 6.58
N PRO A 494 -23.03 46.73 5.65
CA PRO A 494 -23.86 45.56 5.31
C PRO A 494 -23.06 44.37 4.75
N ASP A 495 -21.99 44.65 4.01
CA ASP A 495 -21.18 43.66 3.28
C ASP A 495 -19.80 43.44 3.92
N LEU A 496 -19.61 43.89 5.16
CA LEU A 496 -18.31 43.92 5.82
C LEU A 496 -17.72 42.51 6.01
N THR A 497 -18.56 41.52 6.31
CA THR A 497 -18.14 40.11 6.43
C THR A 497 -17.60 39.57 5.10
N PHE A 498 -18.28 39.85 3.99
CA PHE A 498 -17.83 39.49 2.65
C PHE A 498 -16.52 40.21 2.27
N ALA A 499 -16.38 41.50 2.62
CA ALA A 499 -15.16 42.26 2.40
C ALA A 499 -13.95 41.64 3.13
N ILE A 500 -14.13 41.26 4.39
CA ILE A 500 -13.09 40.61 5.21
C ILE A 500 -12.70 39.27 4.60
N ASP A 501 -13.66 38.42 4.28
CA ASP A 501 -13.41 37.11 3.66
C ASP A 501 -12.68 37.21 2.32
N THR A 502 -13.06 38.19 1.50
CA THR A 502 -12.39 38.47 0.22
C THR A 502 -10.94 38.89 0.43
N LEU A 503 -10.65 39.74 1.42
CA LEU A 503 -9.28 40.13 1.75
C LEU A 503 -8.45 38.94 2.27
N VAL A 504 -9.06 38.05 3.05
CA VAL A 504 -8.44 36.82 3.55
C VAL A 504 -8.08 35.88 2.39
N GLU A 505 -9.00 35.67 1.45
CA GLU A 505 -8.77 34.84 0.25
C GLU A 505 -7.73 35.45 -0.70
N ALA A 506 -7.75 36.78 -0.87
CA ALA A 506 -6.74 37.50 -1.64
C ALA A 506 -5.35 37.35 -1.01
N ALA A 507 -5.26 37.43 0.33
CA ALA A 507 -4.02 37.21 1.05
C ALA A 507 -3.51 35.77 0.88
N ALA A 508 -4.39 34.77 0.99
CA ALA A 508 -4.04 33.37 0.85
C ALA A 508 -3.38 33.07 -0.51
N SER A 509 -3.89 33.69 -1.56
CA SER A 509 -3.50 33.42 -2.94
C SER A 509 -2.21 34.14 -3.37
N ASP A 510 -1.73 35.11 -2.60
CA ASP A 510 -0.51 35.85 -2.93
C ASP A 510 0.77 35.14 -2.45
N PHE A 511 1.90 35.48 -3.07
CA PHE A 511 3.23 34.95 -2.72
C PHE A 511 4.08 35.98 -1.96
N SER A 512 3.76 37.28 -2.09
CA SER A 512 4.49 38.35 -1.43
C SER A 512 4.08 38.43 0.05
N THR A 513 5.05 38.21 0.94
CA THR A 513 4.83 38.33 2.39
C THR A 513 4.42 39.76 2.80
N ALA A 514 4.79 40.78 2.02
CA ALA A 514 4.37 42.16 2.24
C ALA A 514 2.88 42.36 1.90
N ALA A 515 2.44 41.87 0.74
CA ALA A 515 1.04 41.95 0.31
C ALA A 515 0.12 41.14 1.24
N GLN A 516 0.51 39.91 1.58
CA GLN A 516 -0.20 39.05 2.53
C GLN A 516 -0.43 39.76 3.88
N LYS A 517 0.62 40.39 4.44
CA LYS A 517 0.51 41.13 5.70
C LYS A 517 -0.43 42.33 5.58
N ALA A 518 -0.37 43.09 4.50
CA ALA A 518 -1.23 44.24 4.28
C ALA A 518 -2.70 43.83 4.18
N LEU A 519 -3.02 42.81 3.39
CA LEU A 519 -4.38 42.28 3.22
C LEU A 519 -4.94 41.71 4.52
N LEU A 520 -4.16 40.90 5.24
CA LEU A 520 -4.58 40.34 6.54
C LEU A 520 -4.75 41.44 7.61
N LYS A 521 -3.94 42.50 7.55
CA LYS A 521 -4.11 43.67 8.43
C LYS A 521 -5.41 44.41 8.13
N ALA A 522 -5.78 44.57 6.86
CA ALA A 522 -7.05 45.20 6.47
C ALA A 522 -8.26 44.35 6.88
N ALA A 523 -8.19 43.04 6.68
CA ALA A 523 -9.18 42.10 7.18
C ALA A 523 -9.31 42.17 8.71
N SER A 524 -8.19 42.19 9.44
CA SER A 524 -8.18 42.34 10.90
C SER A 524 -8.75 43.68 11.37
N PHE A 525 -8.52 44.76 10.63
CA PHE A 525 -9.10 46.08 10.90
C PHE A 525 -10.62 46.05 10.75
N GLY A 526 -11.14 45.45 9.67
CA GLY A 526 -12.58 45.30 9.46
C GLY A 526 -13.28 44.51 10.57
N LYS A 527 -12.64 43.45 11.09
CA LYS A 527 -13.18 42.64 12.18
C LYS A 527 -13.55 43.45 13.42
N CYS A 528 -12.79 44.51 13.74
CA CYS A 528 -13.06 45.34 14.92
C CYS A 528 -14.42 46.04 14.90
N PHE A 529 -15.07 46.12 13.74
CA PHE A 529 -16.37 46.78 13.58
C PHE A 529 -17.55 45.79 13.56
N LEU A 530 -17.30 44.49 13.71
CA LEU A 530 -18.33 43.44 13.75
C LEU A 530 -18.85 43.15 15.17
N ASP A 531 -18.11 43.55 16.22
CA ASP A 531 -18.39 43.23 17.63
C ASP A 531 -19.40 44.18 18.32
N GLY A 532 -19.84 45.25 17.63
CA GLY A 532 -20.54 46.39 18.24
C GLY A 532 -22.07 46.33 18.32
N ASP A 533 -22.74 45.32 17.74
CA ASP A 533 -24.18 45.43 17.43
C ASP A 533 -25.16 44.74 18.38
N GLY A 534 -24.71 44.08 19.46
CA GLY A 534 -25.63 43.45 20.45
C GLY A 534 -26.50 42.30 19.90
N GLN A 535 -26.56 42.12 18.58
CA GLN A 535 -26.94 40.93 17.86
C GLN A 535 -25.65 40.30 17.36
N GLY A 536 -25.26 39.15 17.92
CA GLY A 536 -24.04 38.45 17.50
C GLY A 536 -24.04 38.24 16.00
N THR A 537 -23.12 38.92 15.30
CA THR A 537 -23.05 38.97 13.83
C THR A 537 -22.66 37.63 13.19
N GLY A 538 -22.55 36.55 13.96
CA GLY A 538 -22.32 35.19 13.47
C GLY A 538 -21.03 35.01 12.66
N TYR A 539 -20.12 36.00 12.65
CA TYR A 539 -18.91 35.97 11.83
C TYR A 539 -17.97 34.86 12.29
N ASN A 540 -17.67 33.92 11.39
CA ASN A 540 -16.75 32.83 11.69
C ASN A 540 -15.29 33.30 11.58
N ALA A 541 -14.67 33.57 12.72
CA ALA A 541 -13.26 33.95 12.79
C ALA A 541 -12.28 32.78 12.48
N GLU A 542 -12.74 31.52 12.42
CA GLU A 542 -11.90 30.35 12.14
C GLU A 542 -11.25 30.46 10.76
N LYS A 543 -12.01 30.82 9.72
CA LYS A 543 -11.49 30.98 8.34
C LYS A 543 -10.31 31.95 8.28
N PHE A 544 -10.39 33.05 9.03
CA PHE A 544 -9.31 34.03 9.14
C PHE A 544 -8.07 33.42 9.82
N VAL A 545 -8.26 32.73 10.95
CA VAL A 545 -7.17 32.10 11.73
C VAL A 545 -6.49 30.99 10.94
N ASP A 546 -7.27 30.12 10.30
CA ASP A 546 -6.75 28.99 9.52
C ASP A 546 -6.02 29.46 8.27
N THR A 547 -6.50 30.53 7.63
CA THR A 547 -5.76 31.16 6.52
C THR A 547 -4.44 31.76 6.99
N CYS A 548 -4.41 32.43 8.15
CA CYS A 548 -3.17 32.93 8.73
C CYS A 548 -2.16 31.79 9.01
N ARG A 549 -2.65 30.67 9.55
CA ARG A 549 -1.84 29.46 9.79
C ARG A 549 -1.31 28.89 8.47
N ALA A 550 -2.17 28.70 7.48
CA ALA A 550 -1.82 28.16 6.17
C ALA A 550 -0.79 29.04 5.45
N VAL A 551 -1.00 30.36 5.40
CA VAL A 551 -0.05 31.31 4.79
C VAL A 551 1.32 31.28 5.46
N ARG A 552 1.36 31.14 6.80
CA ARG A 552 2.63 31.02 7.53
C ARG A 552 3.38 29.74 7.15
N VAL A 553 2.67 28.61 7.07
CA VAL A 553 3.25 27.32 6.64
C VAL A 553 3.72 27.40 5.19
N LEU A 554 2.89 27.94 4.29
CA LEU A 554 3.21 28.18 2.88
C LEU A 554 4.50 28.98 2.72
N ASN A 555 4.63 30.11 3.43
CA ASN A 555 5.84 30.91 3.38
C ASN A 555 7.08 30.15 3.89
N GLY A 556 6.92 29.30 4.91
CA GLY A 556 7.99 28.44 5.41
C GLY A 556 8.45 27.39 4.38
N VAL A 557 7.52 26.72 3.70
CA VAL A 557 7.87 25.70 2.69
C VAL A 557 8.33 26.29 1.36
N ARG A 558 7.91 27.53 1.05
CA ARG A 558 8.36 28.29 -0.11
C ARG A 558 9.76 28.88 0.05
N ASP A 559 10.32 28.89 1.26
CA ASP A 559 11.66 29.43 1.47
C ASP A 559 12.71 28.74 0.58
N PRO A 560 13.44 29.47 -0.28
CA PRO A 560 14.37 28.89 -1.24
C PRO A 560 15.60 28.25 -0.58
N GLY A 561 15.96 28.69 0.63
CA GLY A 561 17.07 28.12 1.42
C GLY A 561 16.69 26.80 2.12
N GLY A 562 15.41 26.64 2.45
CA GLY A 562 14.79 25.49 3.09
C GLY A 562 14.24 24.47 2.10
N ALA A 563 12.91 24.29 2.10
CA ALA A 563 12.25 23.24 1.31
C ALA A 563 12.13 23.59 -0.18
N GLY A 564 12.09 24.89 -0.52
CA GLY A 564 12.02 25.39 -1.90
C GLY A 564 10.86 24.78 -2.69
N MET A 565 9.65 24.76 -2.11
CA MET A 565 8.44 24.22 -2.74
C MET A 565 7.56 25.34 -3.29
N ALA A 566 7.39 25.37 -4.61
CA ALA A 566 6.57 26.36 -5.34
C ALA A 566 5.06 26.07 -5.25
N ILE A 567 4.54 25.83 -4.05
CA ILE A 567 3.16 25.38 -3.84
C ILE A 567 2.20 26.57 -3.68
N THR A 568 1.08 26.58 -4.41
CA THR A 568 0.00 27.60 -4.26
C THR A 568 -0.90 27.29 -3.06
N TYR A 569 -1.75 28.24 -2.65
CA TYR A 569 -2.75 27.97 -1.61
C TYR A 569 -3.81 26.95 -2.07
N GLY A 570 -4.25 27.01 -3.33
CA GLY A 570 -5.16 26.01 -3.90
C GLY A 570 -4.56 24.60 -3.90
N GLN A 571 -3.28 24.49 -4.27
CA GLN A 571 -2.52 23.24 -4.20
C GLN A 571 -2.35 22.74 -2.77
N TYR A 572 -2.05 23.62 -1.81
CA TYR A 572 -1.97 23.27 -0.39
C TYR A 572 -3.29 22.69 0.15
N MET A 573 -4.42 23.32 -0.22
CA MET A 573 -5.74 22.83 0.18
C MET A 573 -6.10 21.50 -0.48
N ARG A 574 -5.69 21.29 -1.73
CA ARG A 574 -5.91 20.02 -2.44
C ARG A 574 -5.02 18.88 -1.93
N LEU A 575 -3.76 19.18 -1.62
CA LEU A 575 -2.78 18.23 -1.10
C LEU A 575 -3.09 17.85 0.35
N THR A 576 -3.64 18.80 1.12
CA THR A 576 -3.82 18.79 2.58
C THR A 576 -2.53 18.96 3.38
N PRO A 577 -2.62 19.49 4.62
CA PRO A 577 -1.45 19.66 5.49
C PRO A 577 -0.75 18.34 5.84
N GLU A 578 -1.50 17.24 5.96
CA GLU A 578 -0.98 15.91 6.29
C GLU A 578 -0.04 15.40 5.22
N VAL A 579 -0.45 15.50 3.95
CA VAL A 579 0.38 15.03 2.82
C VAL A 579 1.56 15.99 2.58
N LEU A 580 1.41 17.29 2.87
CA LEU A 580 2.55 18.21 2.89
C LEU A 580 3.61 17.75 3.91
N VAL A 581 3.19 17.37 5.13
CA VAL A 581 4.08 16.79 6.13
C VAL A 581 4.74 15.51 5.61
N ASP A 582 3.98 14.64 4.92
CA ASP A 582 4.53 13.43 4.31
C ASP A 582 5.60 13.73 3.24
N ARG A 583 5.44 14.80 2.45
CA ARG A 583 6.48 15.27 1.52
C ARG A 583 7.71 15.81 2.25
N LEU A 584 7.53 16.57 3.33
CA LEU A 584 8.66 17.07 4.13
C LEU A 584 9.46 15.93 4.79
N ILE A 585 8.81 14.88 5.30
CA ILE A 585 9.52 13.71 5.85
C ILE A 585 10.20 12.89 4.76
N ASN A 586 9.60 12.78 3.56
CA ASN A 586 10.23 12.11 2.41
C ASN A 586 11.51 12.85 1.97
N ARG A 587 11.57 14.18 2.15
CA ARG A 587 12.76 15.01 1.95
C ARG A 587 13.72 15.01 3.16
N ARG A 588 13.47 14.18 4.17
CA ARG A 588 14.25 14.05 5.42
C ARG A 588 14.27 15.33 6.27
N MET A 589 13.28 16.22 6.10
CA MET A 589 13.15 17.48 6.85
C MET A 589 12.34 17.30 8.15
N HIS A 590 12.68 16.31 8.98
CA HIS A 590 11.88 15.88 10.13
C HIS A 590 11.60 16.98 11.16
N LEU A 591 12.60 17.82 11.48
CA LEU A 591 12.41 18.92 12.43
C LEU A 591 11.41 19.96 11.91
N PHE A 592 11.46 20.27 10.60
CA PHE A 592 10.54 21.22 10.01
C PHE A 592 9.13 20.65 9.95
N ALA A 593 8.99 19.39 9.55
CA ALA A 593 7.73 18.66 9.56
C ALA A 593 7.10 18.63 10.97
N LEU A 594 7.88 18.33 12.01
CA LEU A 594 7.40 18.30 13.40
C LEU A 594 6.91 19.67 13.87
N ARG A 595 7.65 20.75 13.55
CA ARG A 595 7.22 22.13 13.86
C ARG A 595 5.94 22.52 13.14
N VAL A 596 5.72 22.04 11.92
CA VAL A 596 4.45 22.24 11.20
C VAL A 596 3.32 21.50 11.91
N CYS A 597 3.53 20.24 12.32
CA CYS A 597 2.54 19.49 13.10
C CYS A 597 2.17 20.20 14.41
N GLU A 598 3.17 20.61 15.20
CA GLU A 598 2.96 21.35 16.45
C GLU A 598 2.19 22.66 16.22
N TYR A 599 2.56 23.41 15.19
CA TYR A 599 1.94 24.69 14.86
C TYR A 599 0.48 24.56 14.40
N LEU A 600 0.17 23.49 13.67
CA LEU A 600 -1.18 23.18 13.19
C LEU A 600 -1.99 22.29 14.14
N ALA A 601 -1.43 21.95 15.31
CA ALA A 601 -2.03 21.02 16.29
C ALA A 601 -2.39 19.64 15.68
N MET A 602 -1.51 19.11 14.84
CA MET A 602 -1.64 17.78 14.21
C MET A 602 -0.73 16.75 14.91
N SER A 603 -1.05 15.46 14.77
CA SER A 603 -0.18 14.40 15.29
C SER A 603 1.18 14.39 14.58
N GLY A 604 2.26 14.39 15.38
CA GLY A 604 3.65 14.27 14.94
C GLY A 604 4.16 12.83 14.91
N GLU A 605 3.34 11.84 15.26
CA GLU A 605 3.74 10.43 15.43
C GLU A 605 4.46 9.87 14.20
N ARG A 606 3.85 10.07 13.02
CA ARG A 606 4.42 9.62 11.73
C ARG A 606 5.80 10.22 11.44
N VAL A 607 6.05 11.46 11.91
CA VAL A 607 7.32 12.17 11.70
C VAL A 607 8.42 11.52 12.52
N ILE A 608 8.11 11.18 13.78
CA ILE A 608 9.05 10.52 14.70
C ILE A 608 9.36 9.09 14.23
N VAL A 609 8.34 8.31 13.85
CA VAL A 609 8.53 6.95 13.32
C VAL A 609 9.37 6.99 12.04
N HIS A 610 9.06 7.89 11.09
CA HIS A 610 9.85 8.02 9.87
C HIS A 610 11.28 8.47 10.14
N TRP A 611 11.49 9.40 11.08
CA TRP A 611 12.83 9.82 11.51
C TRP A 611 13.64 8.64 12.04
N ALA A 612 13.07 7.83 12.95
CA ALA A 612 13.74 6.68 13.54
C ALA A 612 14.14 5.65 12.46
N ARG A 613 13.20 5.32 11.56
CA ARG A 613 13.46 4.45 10.40
C ARG A 613 14.59 4.98 9.51
N THR A 614 14.59 6.29 9.25
CA THR A 614 15.64 6.94 8.44
C THR A 614 16.99 6.94 9.14
N LYS A 615 17.01 7.17 10.46
CA LYS A 615 18.24 7.12 11.27
C LYS A 615 18.83 5.70 11.29
N ILE A 616 18.00 4.67 11.37
CA ILE A 616 18.41 3.25 11.27
C ILE A 616 19.03 2.94 9.91
N ARG A 617 18.34 3.24 8.80
CA ARG A 617 18.86 2.97 7.44
C ARG A 617 20.22 3.61 7.15
N ARG A 618 20.51 4.74 7.80
CA ARG A 618 21.73 5.53 7.57
C ARG A 618 22.74 5.43 8.71
N ALA A 619 22.49 4.58 9.71
CA ALA A 619 23.35 4.50 10.86
C ALA A 619 24.73 3.97 10.47
N LYS A 620 25.76 4.64 11.00
CA LYS A 620 27.15 4.17 11.00
C LYS A 620 27.64 3.83 12.41
N GLU A 621 26.78 4.10 13.40
CA GLU A 621 27.00 3.88 14.83
C GLU A 621 26.71 2.40 15.17
N ASN A 622 27.15 1.93 16.34
CA ASN A 622 26.81 0.60 16.83
C ASN A 622 25.32 0.50 17.25
N GLU A 623 24.79 -0.73 17.27
CA GLU A 623 23.37 -0.98 17.60
C GLU A 623 22.99 -0.49 19.00
N GLU A 624 23.89 -0.58 19.99
CA GLU A 624 23.60 -0.14 21.37
C GLU A 624 23.41 1.37 21.50
N THR A 625 24.31 2.18 20.91
CA THR A 625 24.18 3.65 20.97
C THR A 625 22.98 4.10 20.17
N LEU A 626 22.71 3.44 19.03
CA LEU A 626 21.52 3.71 18.22
C LEU A 626 20.22 3.38 18.96
N THR A 627 20.18 2.25 19.69
CA THR A 627 19.03 1.85 20.53
C THR A 627 18.74 2.92 21.57
N LYS A 628 19.76 3.31 22.34
CA LYS A 628 19.62 4.35 23.39
C LYS A 628 19.11 5.66 22.80
N LEU A 629 19.69 6.13 21.71
CA LEU A 629 19.29 7.37 21.05
C LEU A 629 17.82 7.35 20.60
N ILE A 630 17.36 6.23 20.02
CA ILE A 630 15.97 6.11 19.53
C ILE A 630 15.00 6.04 20.72
N VAL A 631 15.29 5.21 21.72
CA VAL A 631 14.44 5.03 22.90
C VAL A 631 14.37 6.33 23.71
N ASP A 632 15.50 6.98 23.99
CA ASP A 632 15.55 8.25 24.72
C ASP A 632 14.73 9.33 23.99
N ARG A 633 14.83 9.37 22.65
CA ARG A 633 14.08 10.35 21.88
C ARG A 633 12.58 10.07 21.90
N ILE A 634 12.15 8.81 21.72
CA ILE A 634 10.73 8.45 21.74
C ILE A 634 10.16 8.65 23.14
N ALA A 635 10.88 8.24 24.20
CA ALA A 635 10.51 8.47 25.58
C ALA A 635 10.29 9.97 25.87
N SER A 636 11.18 10.84 25.39
CA SER A 636 11.05 12.30 25.59
C SER A 636 9.81 12.93 24.97
N VAL A 637 9.14 12.25 24.03
CA VAL A 637 7.93 12.75 23.35
C VAL A 637 6.71 11.86 23.57
N SER A 638 6.84 10.84 24.41
CA SER A 638 5.79 9.83 24.66
C SER A 638 4.54 10.41 25.32
N GLU A 639 4.69 11.39 26.21
CA GLU A 639 3.56 12.12 26.81
C GLU A 639 2.77 12.92 25.77
N GLN A 640 3.47 13.50 24.80
CA GLN A 640 2.86 14.29 23.73
C GLN A 640 2.19 13.39 22.67
N TYR A 641 2.72 12.18 22.47
CA TYR A 641 2.30 11.25 21.42
C TYR A 641 2.14 9.83 21.98
N PRO A 642 1.04 9.53 22.69
CA PRO A 642 0.83 8.24 23.34
C PRO A 642 0.60 7.08 22.36
N GLY A 643 0.31 7.35 21.08
CA GLY A 643 0.11 6.33 20.04
C GLY A 643 1.38 5.85 19.36
N LEU A 644 2.57 6.27 19.80
CA LEU A 644 3.84 5.84 19.22
C LEU A 644 4.09 4.34 19.43
N SER A 645 4.20 3.61 18.32
CA SER A 645 4.55 2.18 18.29
C SER A 645 5.99 1.99 17.80
N TYR A 646 6.73 1.15 18.52
CA TYR A 646 8.06 0.68 18.18
C TYR A 646 8.03 -0.42 17.10
N ALA A 647 6.89 -1.09 16.88
CA ALA A 647 6.79 -2.21 15.95
C ALA A 647 7.27 -1.89 14.52
N ASP A 648 6.86 -0.74 13.96
CA ASP A 648 7.29 -0.32 12.62
C ASP A 648 8.79 0.04 12.56
N ILE A 649 9.33 0.55 13.67
CA ILE A 649 10.75 0.90 13.80
C ILE A 649 11.58 -0.39 13.89
N ALA A 650 11.15 -1.35 14.71
CA ALA A 650 11.77 -2.65 14.85
C ALA A 650 11.76 -3.44 13.54
N LYS A 651 10.64 -3.39 12.79
CA LYS A 651 10.54 -4.00 11.46
C LYS A 651 11.55 -3.42 10.48
N GLU A 652 11.82 -2.11 10.56
CA GLU A 652 12.85 -1.47 9.75
C GLU A 652 14.26 -1.89 10.19
N ALA A 653 14.55 -1.93 11.50
CA ALA A 653 15.82 -2.43 12.02
C ALA A 653 16.12 -3.85 11.53
N PHE A 654 15.11 -4.73 11.58
CA PHE A 654 15.21 -6.09 11.07
C PHE A 654 15.49 -6.14 9.56
N ARG A 655 14.81 -5.33 8.75
CA ARG A 655 15.05 -5.24 7.29
C ARG A 655 16.46 -4.82 6.93
N VAL A 656 17.09 -3.96 7.75
CA VAL A 656 18.48 -3.51 7.57
C VAL A 656 19.49 -4.57 8.06
N GLY A 657 19.03 -5.60 8.78
CA GLY A 657 19.88 -6.65 9.35
C GLY A 657 20.31 -6.42 10.80
N MET A 658 19.80 -5.36 11.46
CA MET A 658 20.08 -5.03 12.86
C MET A 658 19.13 -5.80 13.79
N THR A 659 19.33 -7.11 13.91
CA THR A 659 18.41 -8.00 14.64
C THR A 659 18.38 -7.71 16.14
N THR A 660 19.51 -7.35 16.75
CA THR A 660 19.55 -7.11 18.20
C THR A 660 18.79 -5.83 18.55
N LEU A 661 19.00 -4.74 17.80
CA LEU A 661 18.19 -3.52 17.87
C LEU A 661 16.70 -3.80 17.65
N ALA A 662 16.33 -4.62 16.66
CA ALA A 662 14.93 -4.94 16.40
C ALA A 662 14.27 -5.63 17.60
N THR A 663 14.94 -6.60 18.22
CA THR A 663 14.43 -7.31 19.40
C THR A 663 14.34 -6.41 20.64
N THR A 664 15.33 -5.55 20.88
CA THR A 664 15.32 -4.64 22.04
C THR A 664 14.26 -3.56 21.91
N LEU A 665 14.04 -3.01 20.72
CA LEU A 665 12.95 -2.03 20.48
C LEU A 665 11.57 -2.64 20.77
N LEU A 666 11.37 -3.93 20.50
CA LEU A 666 10.13 -4.63 20.80
C LEU A 666 9.86 -4.86 22.29
N ASP A 667 10.86 -4.71 23.16
CA ASP A 667 10.65 -4.73 24.61
C ASP A 667 9.93 -3.47 25.11
N PHE A 668 9.99 -2.39 24.33
CA PHE A 668 9.29 -1.13 24.62
C PHE A 668 7.91 -1.03 23.94
N GLU A 669 7.50 -2.03 23.15
CA GLU A 669 6.19 -2.05 22.50
C GLU A 669 5.08 -2.40 23.52
N PRO A 670 4.08 -1.51 23.72
CA PRO A 670 3.02 -1.76 24.70
C PRO A 670 2.04 -2.86 24.28
N HIS A 671 1.87 -3.10 22.97
CA HIS A 671 0.88 -4.05 22.45
C HIS A 671 1.52 -5.35 21.97
N SER A 672 1.34 -6.43 22.73
CA SER A 672 1.87 -7.77 22.37
C SER A 672 1.35 -8.30 21.03
N SER A 673 0.18 -7.84 20.57
CA SER A 673 -0.42 -8.19 19.28
C SER A 673 0.41 -7.72 18.08
N HIS A 674 1.23 -6.68 18.23
CA HIS A 674 2.17 -6.21 17.19
C HIS A 674 3.53 -6.91 17.34
N THR A 675 3.95 -7.14 18.59
CA THR A 675 5.24 -7.73 18.93
C THR A 675 5.35 -9.19 18.51
N VAL A 676 4.37 -10.03 18.84
CA VAL A 676 4.43 -11.49 18.64
C VAL A 676 4.51 -11.86 17.15
N PRO A 677 3.64 -11.34 16.25
CA PRO A 677 3.77 -11.65 14.81
C PRO A 677 5.10 -11.18 14.21
N LEU A 678 5.64 -10.05 14.69
CA LEU A 678 6.93 -9.57 14.21
C LEU A 678 8.09 -10.47 14.70
N LEU A 679 8.10 -10.90 15.96
CA LEU A 679 9.10 -11.85 16.48
C LEU A 679 9.10 -13.17 15.71
N LEU A 680 7.91 -13.69 15.37
CA LEU A 680 7.78 -14.87 14.51
C LEU A 680 8.36 -14.64 13.11
N ALA A 681 8.06 -13.48 12.49
CA ALA A 681 8.62 -13.10 11.20
C ALA A 681 10.15 -12.94 11.23
N MET A 682 10.71 -12.53 12.37
CA MET A 682 12.15 -12.43 12.60
C MET A 682 12.83 -13.77 12.94
N GLY A 683 12.06 -14.86 13.10
CA GLY A 683 12.56 -16.18 13.46
C GLY A 683 12.96 -16.33 14.94
N SER A 684 12.60 -15.37 15.80
CA SER A 684 12.82 -15.42 17.25
C SER A 684 11.70 -16.18 17.95
N ASP A 685 11.57 -17.45 17.61
CA ASP A 685 10.48 -18.35 18.00
C ASP A 685 10.30 -18.48 19.53
N SER A 686 11.40 -18.66 20.26
CA SER A 686 11.39 -18.81 21.73
C SER A 686 10.93 -17.53 22.43
N LEU A 687 11.41 -16.37 21.97
CA LEU A 687 11.00 -15.06 22.50
C LEU A 687 9.56 -14.72 22.13
N ALA A 688 9.10 -15.13 20.94
CA ALA A 688 7.70 -14.98 20.54
C ALA A 688 6.77 -15.78 21.45
N LEU A 689 7.15 -17.02 21.80
CA LEU A 689 6.38 -17.87 22.71
C LEU A 689 6.32 -17.29 24.12
N SER A 690 7.46 -16.87 24.68
CA SER A 690 7.50 -16.30 26.02
C SER A 690 6.71 -14.99 26.12
N LYS A 691 6.81 -14.10 25.11
CA LYS A 691 6.00 -12.86 25.07
C LYS A 691 4.51 -13.13 24.86
N ALA A 692 4.14 -14.11 24.04
CA ALA A 692 2.74 -14.50 23.87
C ALA A 692 2.15 -15.02 25.20
N VAL A 693 2.89 -15.87 25.92
CA VAL A 693 2.49 -16.35 27.25
C VAL A 693 2.37 -15.20 28.25
N ALA A 694 3.36 -14.30 28.29
CA ALA A 694 3.36 -13.14 29.18
C ALA A 694 2.19 -12.17 28.92
N SER A 695 1.74 -12.07 27.66
CA SER A 695 0.59 -11.23 27.29
C SER A 695 -0.74 -11.74 27.86
N GLY A 696 -0.83 -13.03 28.20
CA GLY A 696 -2.08 -13.68 28.61
C GLY A 696 -3.10 -13.85 27.48
N ASP A 697 -2.82 -13.37 26.26
CA ASP A 697 -3.70 -13.51 25.11
C ASP A 697 -3.64 -14.94 24.57
N THR A 698 -4.75 -15.67 24.72
CA THR A 698 -4.84 -17.06 24.30
C THR A 698 -4.73 -17.26 22.79
N ASP A 699 -5.12 -16.26 22.01
CA ASP A 699 -5.07 -16.33 20.55
C ASP A 699 -3.65 -16.11 20.05
N LEU A 700 -2.89 -15.21 20.68
CA LEU A 700 -1.46 -15.06 20.39
C LEU A 700 -0.65 -16.31 20.76
N VAL A 701 -0.94 -16.94 21.91
CA VAL A 701 -0.29 -18.21 22.27
C VAL A 701 -0.61 -19.29 21.24
N ASN A 702 -1.87 -19.42 20.84
CA ASN A 702 -2.29 -20.37 19.80
C ASN A 702 -1.61 -20.08 18.45
N LEU A 703 -1.51 -18.81 18.06
CA LEU A 703 -0.83 -18.38 16.83
C LEU A 703 0.62 -18.86 16.81
N VAL A 704 1.37 -18.65 17.90
CA VAL A 704 2.76 -19.11 18.03
C VAL A 704 2.83 -20.63 17.99
N LEU A 705 2.03 -21.34 18.79
CA LEU A 705 2.03 -22.81 18.84
C LEU A 705 1.77 -23.43 17.46
N LEU A 706 0.79 -22.92 16.71
CA LEU A 706 0.47 -23.40 15.36
C LEU A 706 1.58 -23.07 14.35
N HIS A 707 2.23 -21.92 14.49
CA HIS A 707 3.40 -21.57 13.67
C HIS A 707 4.56 -22.53 13.92
N LEU A 708 4.90 -22.78 15.20
CA LEU A 708 6.00 -23.68 15.57
C LEU A 708 5.72 -25.12 15.14
N ARG A 709 4.47 -25.61 15.28
CA ARG A 709 4.09 -26.96 14.82
C ARG A 709 4.30 -27.15 13.32
N ARG A 710 4.12 -26.10 12.51
CA ARG A 710 4.34 -26.15 11.05
C ARG A 710 5.82 -26.04 10.66
N LYS A 711 6.62 -25.37 11.47
CA LYS A 711 8.02 -25.03 11.17
C LYS A 711 9.01 -26.07 11.70
N LEU A 712 8.80 -26.56 12.91
CA LEU A 712 9.71 -27.44 13.63
C LEU A 712 9.35 -28.91 13.43
N SER A 713 10.34 -29.79 13.62
CA SER A 713 10.03 -31.23 13.78
C SER A 713 9.25 -31.46 15.07
N ALA A 714 8.51 -32.58 15.17
CA ALA A 714 7.72 -32.89 16.36
C ALA A 714 8.55 -32.84 17.66
N ALA A 715 9.75 -33.43 17.66
CA ALA A 715 10.63 -33.46 18.82
C ALA A 715 11.14 -32.06 19.23
N GLU A 716 11.49 -31.20 18.26
CA GLU A 716 11.92 -29.82 18.52
C GLU A 716 10.77 -28.95 19.01
N PHE A 717 9.58 -29.11 18.42
CA PHE A 717 8.35 -28.44 18.84
C PHE A 717 8.03 -28.73 20.30
N PHE A 718 7.96 -30.01 20.68
CA PHE A 718 7.65 -30.37 22.06
C PHE A 718 8.73 -29.91 23.05
N ARG A 719 10.01 -29.96 22.68
CA ARG A 719 11.08 -29.41 23.51
C ARG A 719 10.93 -27.90 23.73
N SER A 720 10.59 -27.15 22.68
CA SER A 720 10.38 -25.70 22.76
C SER A 720 9.13 -25.32 23.56
N VAL A 721 8.09 -26.17 23.55
CA VAL A 721 6.87 -25.94 24.32
C VAL A 721 7.07 -26.35 25.78
N ALA A 722 7.82 -27.42 26.05
CA ALA A 722 8.11 -27.90 27.41
C ALA A 722 8.93 -26.90 28.23
N SER A 723 9.76 -26.06 27.60
CA SER A 723 10.45 -24.97 28.30
C SER A 723 9.50 -23.89 28.85
N GLU A 724 8.24 -23.86 28.39
CA GLU A 724 7.21 -22.88 28.79
C GLU A 724 5.93 -23.59 29.28
N PRO A 725 5.79 -23.86 30.60
CA PRO A 725 4.70 -24.69 31.14
C PRO A 725 3.29 -24.19 30.82
N ALA A 726 3.10 -22.87 30.73
CA ALA A 726 1.82 -22.26 30.37
C ALA A 726 1.45 -22.53 28.90
N ALA A 727 2.44 -22.52 28.00
CA ALA A 727 2.25 -22.89 26.61
C ALA A 727 1.94 -24.38 26.47
N ALA A 728 2.63 -25.26 27.21
CA ALA A 728 2.36 -26.69 27.24
C ALA A 728 0.92 -27.00 27.67
N ARG A 729 0.45 -26.36 28.76
CA ARG A 729 -0.94 -26.49 29.20
C ARG A 729 -1.93 -25.99 28.15
N ARG A 730 -1.62 -24.89 27.46
CA ARG A 730 -2.47 -24.36 26.40
C ARG A 730 -2.56 -25.30 25.20
N LEU A 731 -1.42 -25.89 24.80
CA LEU A 731 -1.34 -26.90 23.75
C LEU A 731 -2.20 -28.12 24.09
N GLU A 732 -2.14 -28.61 25.33
CA GLU A 732 -2.95 -29.73 25.81
C GLU A 732 -4.45 -29.43 25.69
N VAL A 733 -4.89 -28.26 26.16
CA VAL A 733 -6.31 -27.84 26.06
C VAL A 733 -6.74 -27.68 24.60
N TYR A 734 -5.88 -27.12 23.76
CA TYR A 734 -6.14 -26.98 22.32
C TYR A 734 -6.31 -28.36 21.65
N ALA A 735 -5.37 -29.27 21.88
CA ALA A 735 -5.38 -30.62 21.31
C ALA A 735 -6.63 -31.41 21.76
N ARG A 736 -6.99 -31.33 23.04
CA ARG A 736 -8.20 -31.98 23.58
C ARG A 736 -9.49 -31.46 22.91
N ARG A 737 -9.63 -30.14 22.76
CA ARG A 737 -10.79 -29.55 22.09
C ARG A 737 -10.88 -29.93 20.60
N GLN A 738 -9.75 -29.96 19.89
CA GLN A 738 -9.73 -30.40 18.49
C GLN A 738 -10.17 -31.87 18.36
N TRP A 739 -9.72 -32.73 19.28
CA TRP A 739 -10.14 -34.13 19.34
C TRP A 739 -11.62 -34.33 19.69
N GLU A 740 -12.21 -33.47 20.52
CA GLU A 740 -13.65 -33.51 20.88
C GLU A 740 -14.57 -33.07 19.73
N VAL A 741 -14.17 -32.06 18.95
CA VAL A 741 -15.01 -31.45 17.88
C VAL A 741 -14.97 -32.26 16.56
N GLY A 742 -14.35 -33.44 16.55
CA GLY A 742 -14.38 -34.38 15.43
C GLY A 742 -13.10 -34.42 14.59
N GLY A 743 -11.98 -33.89 15.09
CA GLY A 743 -10.68 -34.05 14.45
C GLY A 743 -10.09 -35.45 14.67
N GLU A 744 -9.57 -36.07 13.59
CA GLU A 744 -8.83 -37.34 13.61
C GLU A 744 -7.47 -37.26 14.35
N ASP A 745 -7.10 -36.10 14.87
CA ASP A 745 -5.75 -35.77 15.33
C ASP A 745 -5.49 -36.16 16.82
N ALA A 746 -5.92 -37.36 17.23
CA ALA A 746 -5.51 -37.95 18.52
C ALA A 746 -3.97 -38.12 18.59
N GLY A 747 -3.29 -38.13 17.44
CA GLY A 747 -1.84 -38.23 17.32
C GLY A 747 -1.11 -37.12 18.08
N LEU A 748 -1.52 -35.85 17.96
CA LEU A 748 -0.84 -34.75 18.63
C LEU A 748 -0.83 -34.90 20.16
N LEU A 749 -1.96 -35.35 20.74
CA LEU A 749 -2.10 -35.50 22.18
C LEU A 749 -1.29 -36.71 22.71
N LYS A 750 -1.28 -37.81 21.95
CA LYS A 750 -0.46 -38.99 22.26
C LYS A 750 1.03 -38.68 22.17
N ASP A 751 1.46 -38.00 21.11
CA ASP A 751 2.85 -37.59 20.92
C ASP A 751 3.30 -36.64 22.04
N PHE A 752 2.43 -35.70 22.44
CA PHE A 752 2.68 -34.79 23.55
C PHE A 752 2.93 -35.54 24.86
N TYR A 753 2.01 -36.42 25.26
CA TYR A 753 2.14 -37.19 26.50
C TYR A 753 3.31 -38.18 26.47
N TYR A 754 3.62 -38.76 25.31
CA TYR A 754 4.78 -39.62 25.14
C TYR A 754 6.10 -38.87 25.34
N GLN A 755 6.23 -37.67 24.78
CA GLN A 755 7.45 -36.85 24.91
C GLN A 755 7.63 -36.27 26.32
N ASP A 756 6.53 -36.00 27.03
CA ASP A 756 6.53 -35.48 28.40
C ASP A 756 6.56 -36.58 29.49
N ASP A 757 6.72 -37.84 29.09
CA ASP A 757 6.73 -39.04 29.94
C ASP A 757 5.44 -39.28 30.77
N ARG A 758 4.33 -38.66 30.34
CA ARG A 758 3.00 -38.73 30.96
C ARG A 758 2.22 -39.94 30.45
N ARG A 759 2.70 -41.13 30.81
CA ARG A 759 2.19 -42.43 30.31
C ARG A 759 0.72 -42.67 30.65
N GLY A 760 0.27 -42.26 31.83
CA GLY A 760 -1.11 -42.44 32.29
C GLY A 760 -2.10 -41.69 31.42
N GLU A 761 -1.89 -40.40 31.21
CA GLU A 761 -2.76 -39.59 30.36
C GLU A 761 -2.69 -40.02 28.89
N GLY A 762 -1.53 -40.51 28.42
CA GLY A 762 -1.41 -41.14 27.11
C GLY A 762 -2.27 -42.40 26.97
N ALA A 763 -2.35 -43.22 28.01
CA ALA A 763 -3.21 -44.40 28.06
C ALA A 763 -4.70 -44.02 28.15
N ASP A 764 -5.05 -42.97 28.90
CA ASP A 764 -6.42 -42.46 29.00
C ASP A 764 -6.97 -42.04 27.62
N VAL A 765 -6.14 -41.42 26.77
CA VAL A 765 -6.52 -41.07 25.40
C VAL A 765 -6.85 -42.31 24.57
N LEU A 766 -6.05 -43.38 24.69
CA LEU A 766 -6.29 -44.64 23.99
C LEU A 766 -7.57 -45.35 24.48
N VAL A 767 -7.82 -45.32 25.79
CA VAL A 767 -9.08 -45.83 26.37
C VAL A 767 -10.25 -45.02 25.83
N ALA A 768 -10.18 -43.69 25.87
CA ALA A 768 -11.27 -42.84 25.43
C ALA A 768 -11.53 -42.93 23.91
N GLU A 769 -10.49 -43.17 23.10
CA GLU A 769 -10.63 -43.48 21.67
C GLU A 769 -11.31 -44.83 21.44
N SER A 770 -10.97 -45.85 22.24
CA SER A 770 -11.64 -47.16 22.17
C SER A 770 -13.14 -47.06 22.46
N LEU A 771 -13.57 -46.12 23.31
CA LEU A 771 -14.98 -45.93 23.65
C LEU A 771 -15.78 -45.23 22.53
N ARG A 772 -15.12 -44.59 21.56
CA ARG A 772 -15.80 -43.97 20.40
C ARG A 772 -16.13 -44.97 19.30
N GLY A 773 -15.41 -46.10 19.24
CA GLY A 773 -15.66 -47.16 18.27
C GLY A 773 -16.68 -48.18 18.76
N THR A 774 -17.43 -48.81 17.85
CA THR A 774 -18.37 -49.90 18.17
C THR A 774 -17.79 -51.29 17.87
N ASP A 775 -16.74 -51.37 17.05
CA ASP A 775 -16.16 -52.64 16.59
C ASP A 775 -15.09 -53.18 17.54
N SER A 776 -15.27 -54.41 18.05
CA SER A 776 -14.30 -55.08 18.92
C SER A 776 -12.94 -55.27 18.26
N ALA A 777 -12.91 -55.42 16.92
CA ALA A 777 -11.67 -55.58 16.15
C ALA A 777 -10.78 -54.32 16.21
N VAL A 778 -11.35 -53.14 16.40
CA VAL A 778 -10.63 -51.86 16.55
C VAL A 778 -10.36 -51.53 18.01
N ARG A 779 -11.32 -51.82 18.91
CA ARG A 779 -11.24 -51.49 20.34
C ARG A 779 -10.17 -52.29 21.09
N ILE A 780 -10.11 -53.60 20.86
CA ILE A 780 -9.18 -54.49 21.57
C ILE A 780 -7.72 -54.10 21.34
N PRO A 781 -7.25 -53.81 20.11
CA PRO A 781 -5.90 -53.29 19.89
C PRO A 781 -5.59 -51.99 20.65
N LEU A 782 -6.52 -51.03 20.67
CA LEU A 782 -6.35 -49.76 21.39
C LEU A 782 -6.23 -49.98 22.91
N LEU A 783 -7.12 -50.79 23.48
CA LEU A 783 -7.07 -51.14 24.91
C LEU A 783 -5.80 -51.93 25.27
N ARG A 784 -5.30 -52.79 24.39
CA ARG A 784 -4.02 -53.49 24.59
C ARG A 784 -2.84 -52.52 24.60
N ALA A 785 -2.86 -51.50 23.75
CA ALA A 785 -1.85 -50.44 23.77
C ALA A 785 -1.92 -49.61 25.07
N ALA A 786 -3.13 -49.27 25.54
CA ALA A 786 -3.34 -48.59 26.82
C ALA A 786 -2.85 -49.44 28.01
N LEU A 787 -3.19 -50.74 28.03
CA LEU A 787 -2.74 -51.70 29.04
C LEU A 787 -1.22 -51.74 29.15
N LYS A 788 -0.51 -51.73 28.00
CA LYS A 788 0.95 -51.70 28.00
C LYS A 788 1.47 -50.46 28.73
N LEU A 789 0.94 -49.27 28.40
CA LEU A 789 1.35 -48.02 29.03
C LEU A 789 1.04 -47.99 30.53
N TYR A 790 -0.16 -48.41 30.96
CA TYR A 790 -0.48 -48.51 32.39
C TYR A 790 0.41 -49.50 33.12
N SER A 791 0.78 -50.62 32.48
CA SER A 791 1.62 -51.67 33.11
C SER A 791 3.07 -51.27 33.34
N GLU A 792 3.55 -50.22 32.65
CA GLU A 792 4.90 -49.68 32.84
C GLU A 792 5.01 -48.83 34.12
N ASP A 793 3.89 -48.41 34.70
CA ASP A 793 3.83 -47.66 35.96
C ASP A 793 3.14 -48.46 37.08
N LYS A 794 3.81 -48.58 38.23
CA LYS A 794 3.27 -49.32 39.38
C LYS A 794 2.12 -48.59 40.07
N GLU A 795 2.05 -47.27 39.97
CA GLU A 795 0.96 -46.49 40.56
C GLU A 795 -0.36 -46.71 39.79
N LEU A 796 -0.27 -47.06 38.50
CA LEU A 796 -1.40 -47.29 37.59
C LEU A 796 -1.84 -48.77 37.53
N ALA A 797 -1.54 -49.55 38.56
CA ALA A 797 -1.83 -50.99 38.61
C ALA A 797 -3.35 -51.29 38.59
N PHE A 798 -4.17 -50.38 39.10
CA PHE A 798 -5.63 -50.51 39.04
C PHE A 798 -6.13 -50.35 37.61
N GLU A 799 -5.71 -49.30 36.91
CA GLU A 799 -6.06 -48.95 35.53
C GLU A 799 -5.61 -50.05 34.57
N ALA A 800 -4.39 -50.58 34.76
CA ALA A 800 -3.90 -51.73 34.00
C ALA A 800 -4.83 -52.94 34.19
N ARG A 801 -5.17 -53.28 35.44
CA ARG A 801 -6.04 -54.43 35.72
C ARG A 801 -7.46 -54.22 35.18
N ALA A 802 -8.02 -53.02 35.33
CA ALA A 802 -9.35 -52.68 34.83
C ALA A 802 -9.40 -52.78 33.31
N THR A 803 -8.37 -52.29 32.61
CA THR A 803 -8.25 -52.37 31.15
C THR A 803 -8.12 -53.83 30.68
N GLU A 804 -7.35 -54.65 31.40
CA GLU A 804 -7.24 -56.08 31.12
C GLU A 804 -8.58 -56.82 31.31
N GLU A 805 -9.30 -56.53 32.39
CA GLU A 805 -10.63 -57.08 32.65
C GLU A 805 -11.62 -56.64 31.55
N GLU A 806 -11.57 -55.40 31.08
CA GLU A 806 -12.42 -54.92 29.98
C GLU A 806 -12.15 -55.64 28.65
N ILE A 807 -10.87 -55.83 28.28
CA ILE A 807 -10.50 -56.59 27.07
C ILE A 807 -11.08 -58.01 27.14
N ARG A 808 -10.93 -58.68 28.29
CA ARG A 808 -11.48 -60.03 28.50
C ARG A 808 -13.00 -60.04 28.41
N LEU A 809 -13.66 -59.02 28.96
CA LEU A 809 -15.12 -58.91 28.93
C LEU A 809 -15.65 -58.78 27.51
N ILE A 810 -15.06 -57.89 26.69
CA ILE A 810 -15.42 -57.71 25.28
C ILE A 810 -15.29 -59.04 24.52
N GLN A 811 -14.17 -59.76 24.71
CA GLN A 811 -13.95 -61.05 24.04
C GLN A 811 -14.97 -62.12 24.44
N VAL A 812 -15.30 -62.19 25.74
CA VAL A 812 -16.35 -63.10 26.23
C VAL A 812 -17.70 -62.72 25.64
N GLN A 813 -18.06 -61.44 25.66
CA GLN A 813 -19.33 -60.95 25.12
C GLN A 813 -19.46 -61.23 23.62
N GLU A 814 -18.42 -60.98 22.83
CA GLU A 814 -18.41 -61.29 21.39
C GLU A 814 -18.65 -62.78 21.13
N SER A 815 -18.06 -63.67 21.94
CA SER A 815 -18.32 -65.11 21.85
C SER A 815 -19.77 -65.47 22.18
N LEU A 816 -20.36 -64.80 23.17
CA LEU A 816 -21.75 -65.01 23.58
C LEU A 816 -22.74 -64.46 22.54
N GLU A 817 -22.44 -63.33 21.90
CA GLU A 817 -23.24 -62.79 20.80
C GLU A 817 -23.27 -63.75 19.61
N LYS A 818 -22.10 -64.26 19.21
CA LYS A 818 -21.97 -65.24 18.11
C LYS A 818 -22.75 -66.52 18.39
N GLU A 819 -22.73 -67.00 19.64
CA GLU A 819 -23.39 -68.25 19.99
C GLU A 819 -24.91 -68.10 20.15
N PHE A 820 -25.37 -67.01 20.77
CA PHE A 820 -26.78 -66.84 21.11
C PHE A 820 -27.57 -65.93 20.18
N GLY A 821 -26.90 -65.25 19.24
CA GLY A 821 -27.54 -64.31 18.30
C GLY A 821 -28.24 -63.12 18.99
N ARG A 822 -27.76 -62.73 20.19
CA ARG A 822 -28.33 -61.65 21.01
C ARG A 822 -27.24 -60.67 21.42
N PRO A 823 -27.56 -59.38 21.64
CA PRO A 823 -26.57 -58.40 22.04
C PRO A 823 -26.09 -58.63 23.48
N PHE A 824 -24.77 -58.71 23.64
CA PHE A 824 -24.02 -58.79 24.90
C PHE A 824 -22.93 -57.73 24.99
N LEU A 825 -22.44 -57.22 23.86
CA LEU A 825 -21.39 -56.20 23.80
C LEU A 825 -21.82 -54.94 24.58
N ASP A 826 -20.84 -54.31 25.24
CA ASP A 826 -20.99 -53.10 26.09
C ASP A 826 -21.89 -53.27 27.32
N ALA A 827 -22.34 -54.49 27.61
CA ALA A 827 -23.01 -54.78 28.87
C ALA A 827 -21.99 -54.75 30.01
N THR A 828 -22.39 -54.25 31.19
CA THR A 828 -21.52 -54.41 32.37
C THR A 828 -21.36 -55.90 32.71
N ILE A 829 -20.35 -56.27 33.50
CA ILE A 829 -20.20 -57.65 34.02
C ILE A 829 -21.49 -58.12 34.70
N SER A 830 -22.14 -57.22 35.47
CA SER A 830 -23.42 -57.51 36.13
C SER A 830 -24.54 -57.79 35.14
N ASP A 831 -24.66 -56.97 34.08
CA ASP A 831 -25.70 -57.13 33.07
C ASP A 831 -25.46 -58.37 32.22
N THR A 832 -24.21 -58.70 31.92
CA THR A 832 -23.81 -59.92 31.21
C THR A 832 -24.24 -61.17 32.00
N VAL A 833 -23.91 -61.20 33.30
CA VAL A 833 -24.34 -62.28 34.21
C VAL A 833 -25.87 -62.35 34.30
N TYR A 834 -26.54 -61.21 34.44
CA TYR A 834 -28.00 -61.15 34.51
C TYR A 834 -28.67 -61.66 33.23
N ARG A 835 -28.21 -61.23 32.05
CA ARG A 835 -28.73 -61.69 30.74
C ARG A 835 -28.58 -63.20 30.60
N LEU A 836 -27.43 -63.77 30.98
CA LEU A 836 -27.21 -65.22 30.95
C LEU A 836 -28.15 -65.98 31.90
N LEU A 837 -28.38 -65.45 33.11
CA LEU A 837 -29.28 -66.06 34.08
C LEU A 837 -30.74 -66.03 33.60
N VAL A 838 -31.19 -64.92 33.00
CA VAL A 838 -32.51 -64.81 32.39
C VAL A 838 -32.69 -65.77 31.22
N MET A 839 -31.61 -66.09 30.50
CA MET A 839 -31.61 -67.07 29.41
C MET A 839 -31.52 -68.53 29.89
N GLY A 840 -31.48 -68.79 31.21
CA GLY A 840 -31.35 -70.13 31.77
C GLY A 840 -29.93 -70.71 31.71
N GLN A 841 -28.92 -69.91 31.31
CA GLN A 841 -27.53 -70.33 31.17
C GLN A 841 -26.74 -70.18 32.48
N ALA A 842 -27.20 -70.86 33.53
CA ALA A 842 -26.67 -70.72 34.89
C ALA A 842 -25.19 -71.14 35.02
N SER A 843 -24.75 -72.16 34.27
CA SER A 843 -23.36 -72.62 34.26
C SER A 843 -22.40 -71.55 33.72
N ARG A 844 -22.79 -70.85 32.65
CA ARG A 844 -22.01 -69.75 32.05
C ARG A 844 -22.00 -68.51 32.93
N ALA A 845 -23.14 -68.18 33.53
CA ALA A 845 -23.21 -67.08 34.51
C ALA A 845 -22.29 -67.35 35.72
N GLN A 846 -22.23 -68.60 36.19
CA GLN A 846 -21.32 -69.00 37.26
C GLN A 846 -19.84 -68.96 36.81
N LYS A 847 -19.55 -69.29 35.54
CA LYS A 847 -18.22 -69.14 34.95
C LYS A 847 -17.78 -67.67 34.92
N ILE A 848 -18.62 -66.75 34.40
CA ILE A 848 -18.30 -65.31 34.39
C ILE A 848 -18.14 -64.76 35.82
N ARG A 849 -18.96 -65.19 36.77
CA ARG A 849 -18.79 -64.83 38.19
C ARG A 849 -17.41 -65.21 38.70
N ALA A 850 -16.94 -66.42 38.40
CA ALA A 850 -15.64 -66.91 38.83
C ALA A 850 -14.50 -66.16 38.12
N ASP A 851 -14.58 -66.00 36.81
CA ASP A 851 -13.55 -65.40 35.97
C ASP A 851 -13.32 -63.91 36.32
N PHE A 852 -14.39 -63.17 36.62
CA PHE A 852 -14.33 -61.74 36.97
C PHE A 852 -14.45 -61.46 38.48
N LYS A 853 -14.38 -62.49 39.32
CA LYS A 853 -14.44 -62.39 40.80
C LYS A 853 -15.61 -61.53 41.30
N VAL A 854 -16.79 -61.70 40.70
CA VAL A 854 -18.00 -60.94 41.08
C VAL A 854 -18.37 -61.28 42.53
N PRO A 855 -18.51 -60.28 43.43
CA PRO A 855 -18.80 -60.52 44.84
C PRO A 855 -20.08 -61.35 45.04
N ASP A 856 -20.04 -62.28 46.00
CA ASP A 856 -21.16 -63.19 46.31
C ASP A 856 -22.48 -62.46 46.52
N LYS A 857 -22.47 -61.36 47.29
CA LYS A 857 -23.66 -60.52 47.50
C LYS A 857 -24.23 -60.00 46.17
N ARG A 858 -23.39 -59.55 45.24
CA ARG A 858 -23.81 -59.01 43.95
C ARG A 858 -24.39 -60.12 43.06
N PHE A 859 -23.73 -61.26 42.99
CA PHE A 859 -24.23 -62.40 42.21
C PHE A 859 -25.58 -62.91 42.73
N TRP A 860 -25.76 -62.99 44.05
CA TRP A 860 -27.02 -63.39 44.66
C TRP A 860 -28.17 -62.44 44.31
N TRP A 861 -27.92 -61.13 44.30
CA TRP A 861 -28.90 -60.14 43.84
C TRP A 861 -29.27 -60.33 42.36
N LEU A 862 -28.28 -60.56 41.49
CA LEU A 862 -28.52 -60.76 40.06
C LEU A 862 -29.31 -62.06 39.80
N LYS A 863 -28.97 -63.15 40.49
CA LYS A 863 -29.66 -64.44 40.37
C LYS A 863 -31.08 -64.39 40.90
N LEU A 864 -31.32 -63.76 42.04
CA LEU A 864 -32.66 -63.50 42.55
C LEU A 864 -33.52 -62.74 41.51
N LYS A 865 -33.03 -61.59 41.04
CA LYS A 865 -33.75 -60.77 40.06
C LYS A 865 -34.01 -61.51 38.74
N ALA A 866 -33.09 -62.37 38.30
CA ALA A 866 -33.24 -63.13 37.07
C ALA A 866 -34.27 -64.26 37.19
N LEU A 867 -34.25 -65.01 38.30
CA LEU A 867 -35.21 -66.09 38.57
C LEU A 867 -36.63 -65.55 38.76
N VAL A 868 -36.77 -64.43 39.48
CA VAL A 868 -38.06 -63.74 39.65
C VAL A 868 -38.60 -63.23 38.32
N ARG A 869 -37.76 -62.57 37.49
CA ARG A 869 -38.18 -62.09 36.16
C ARG A 869 -38.62 -63.20 35.22
N THR A 870 -37.98 -64.37 35.30
CA THR A 870 -38.33 -65.55 34.49
C THR A 870 -39.47 -66.38 35.08
N SER A 871 -40.02 -65.97 36.24
CA SER A 871 -41.02 -66.74 36.99
C SER A 871 -40.60 -68.18 37.28
N ASN A 872 -39.29 -68.43 37.41
CA ASN A 872 -38.75 -69.75 37.71
C ASN A 872 -38.72 -69.97 39.24
N TRP A 873 -39.92 -70.16 39.80
CA TRP A 873 -40.14 -70.26 41.25
C TRP A 873 -39.54 -71.54 41.85
N GLU A 874 -39.47 -72.64 41.07
CA GLU A 874 -38.88 -73.90 41.53
C GLU A 874 -37.38 -73.77 41.81
N GLU A 875 -36.64 -73.14 40.88
CA GLU A 875 -35.22 -72.89 41.07
C GLU A 875 -34.95 -71.78 42.09
N LEU A 876 -35.89 -70.84 42.26
CA LEU A 876 -35.83 -69.84 43.34
C LEU A 876 -35.99 -70.49 44.72
N ASP A 877 -36.95 -71.41 44.90
CA ASP A 877 -37.11 -72.18 46.13
C ASP A 877 -35.83 -72.97 46.44
N ARG A 878 -35.28 -73.67 45.43
CA ARG A 878 -34.01 -74.41 45.57
C ARG A 878 -32.85 -73.49 45.94
N PHE A 879 -32.72 -72.35 45.28
CA PHE A 879 -31.68 -71.36 45.56
C PHE A 879 -31.78 -70.81 46.98
N SER A 880 -33.01 -70.60 47.47
CA SER A 880 -33.28 -70.11 48.81
C SER A 880 -32.82 -71.08 49.90
N ARG A 881 -32.70 -72.40 49.66
CA ARG A 881 -32.37 -73.40 50.71
C ARG A 881 -30.98 -73.25 51.30
N THR A 882 -30.10 -72.51 50.63
CA THR A 882 -28.74 -72.21 51.13
C THR A 882 -28.70 -70.89 51.89
N LYS A 883 -27.70 -70.69 52.76
CA LYS A 883 -27.57 -69.44 53.55
C LYS A 883 -27.34 -68.26 52.62
N SER A 884 -28.23 -67.26 52.68
CA SER A 884 -28.17 -66.10 51.78
C SER A 884 -27.29 -64.98 52.33
N PRO A 885 -26.26 -64.52 51.58
CA PRO A 885 -25.42 -63.38 51.96
C PRO A 885 -26.12 -62.01 51.82
N ILE A 886 -27.31 -61.98 51.20
CA ILE A 886 -28.16 -60.78 51.05
C ILE A 886 -29.37 -60.78 52.00
N GLY A 887 -29.55 -61.86 52.77
CA GLY A 887 -30.74 -62.09 53.59
C GLY A 887 -31.98 -62.47 52.76
N PHE A 888 -33.10 -62.71 53.44
CA PHE A 888 -34.36 -63.14 52.79
C PHE A 888 -35.37 -62.01 52.56
N ALA A 889 -35.19 -60.82 53.16
CA ALA A 889 -36.04 -59.66 52.88
C ALA A 889 -36.03 -59.25 51.38
N PRO A 890 -34.87 -59.22 50.69
CA PRO A 890 -34.83 -59.03 49.24
C PRO A 890 -35.66 -60.02 48.42
N PHE A 891 -35.72 -61.29 48.84
CA PHE A 891 -36.49 -62.32 48.14
C PHE A 891 -37.98 -62.01 48.18
N VAL A 892 -38.47 -61.54 49.34
CA VAL A 892 -39.86 -61.12 49.53
C VAL A 892 -40.17 -59.89 48.68
N ASP A 893 -39.33 -58.85 48.74
CA ASP A 893 -39.51 -57.62 47.97
C ASP A 893 -39.57 -57.87 46.46
N GLU A 894 -38.63 -58.65 45.90
CA GLU A 894 -38.60 -58.91 44.46
C GLU A 894 -39.80 -59.77 44.00
N CYS A 895 -40.25 -60.75 44.82
CA CYS A 895 -41.46 -61.53 44.50
C CYS A 895 -42.73 -60.67 44.54
N LEU A 896 -42.83 -59.74 45.49
CA LEU A 896 -43.95 -58.79 45.58
C LEU A 896 -44.00 -57.83 44.38
N LYS A 897 -42.85 -57.40 43.84
CA LYS A 897 -42.80 -56.54 42.64
C LYS A 897 -43.44 -57.20 41.41
N VAL A 898 -43.41 -58.53 41.31
CA VAL A 898 -44.02 -59.30 40.20
C VAL A 898 -45.42 -59.83 40.59
N ASN A 899 -46.00 -59.30 41.66
CA ASN A 899 -47.32 -59.68 42.17
C ASN A 899 -47.45 -61.19 42.47
N ALA A 900 -46.41 -61.80 43.05
CA ALA A 900 -46.38 -63.20 43.45
C ALA A 900 -46.40 -63.34 44.99
N PRO A 901 -47.48 -62.96 45.69
CA PRO A 901 -47.52 -62.94 47.15
C PRO A 901 -47.46 -64.35 47.77
N LYS A 902 -47.95 -65.37 47.07
CA LYS A 902 -47.86 -66.78 47.50
C LYS A 902 -46.42 -67.29 47.55
N GLU A 903 -45.58 -66.83 46.62
CA GLU A 903 -44.15 -67.20 46.61
C GLU A 903 -43.38 -66.37 47.63
N ALA A 904 -43.70 -65.08 47.75
CA ALA A 904 -43.11 -64.18 48.73
C ALA A 904 -43.28 -64.71 50.17
N ALA A 905 -44.45 -65.26 50.50
CA ALA A 905 -44.77 -65.82 51.82
C ALA A 905 -43.78 -66.91 52.29
N LYS A 906 -43.22 -67.70 51.37
CA LYS A 906 -42.28 -68.80 51.71
C LYS A 906 -40.97 -68.32 52.32
N TYR A 907 -40.59 -67.05 52.08
CA TYR A 907 -39.30 -66.52 52.50
C TYR A 907 -39.39 -65.61 53.73
N VAL A 908 -40.60 -65.20 54.13
CA VAL A 908 -40.82 -64.24 55.23
C VAL A 908 -40.40 -64.80 56.58
N ASP A 909 -40.73 -66.06 56.86
CA ASP A 909 -40.39 -66.71 58.13
C ASP A 909 -38.88 -66.82 58.36
N ARG A 910 -38.09 -66.62 57.30
CA ARG A 910 -36.63 -66.70 57.27
C ARG A 910 -35.95 -65.34 57.41
N ILE A 911 -36.71 -64.27 57.64
CA ILE A 911 -36.19 -62.93 57.96
C ILE A 911 -35.82 -62.90 59.45
N GLU A 912 -34.53 -62.77 59.75
CA GLU A 912 -33.99 -62.84 61.11
C GLU A 912 -34.50 -61.73 62.06
N PRO A 913 -34.63 -60.44 61.64
CA PRO A 913 -35.22 -59.42 62.51
C PRO A 913 -36.75 -59.59 62.65
N PRO A 914 -37.29 -59.83 63.87
CA PRO A 914 -38.70 -60.12 64.05
C PRO A 914 -39.62 -58.93 63.74
N ASP A 915 -39.16 -57.70 63.99
CA ASP A 915 -39.91 -56.47 63.66
C ASP A 915 -40.05 -56.30 62.14
N LEU A 916 -38.95 -56.55 61.40
CA LEU A 916 -38.93 -56.49 59.94
C LEU A 916 -39.81 -57.60 59.35
N ARG A 917 -39.76 -58.81 59.93
CA ARG A 917 -40.62 -59.93 59.54
C ARG A 917 -42.11 -59.58 59.69
N ALA A 918 -42.50 -58.91 60.78
CA ALA A 918 -43.89 -58.50 61.00
C ALA A 918 -44.37 -57.51 59.92
N GLN A 919 -43.53 -56.51 59.58
CA GLN A 919 -43.83 -55.54 58.50
C GLN A 919 -44.00 -56.21 57.14
N TYR A 920 -43.19 -57.22 56.81
CA TYR A 920 -43.32 -57.96 55.54
C TYR A 920 -44.55 -58.86 55.50
N LEU A 921 -44.97 -59.45 56.62
CA LEU A 921 -46.23 -60.19 56.72
C LEU A 921 -47.45 -59.29 56.45
N GLU A 922 -47.45 -58.06 56.97
CA GLU A 922 -48.50 -57.08 56.67
C GLU A 922 -48.50 -56.66 55.18
N ARG A 923 -47.33 -56.38 54.60
CA ARG A 923 -47.22 -56.04 53.17
C ARG A 923 -47.72 -57.15 52.24
N ILE A 924 -47.49 -58.42 52.58
CA ILE A 924 -48.02 -59.56 51.79
C ILE A 924 -49.54 -59.66 51.95
N ARG A 925 -50.07 -59.49 53.17
CA ARG A 925 -51.52 -59.50 53.43
C ARG A 925 -52.27 -58.36 52.76
N GLY A 926 -51.62 -57.23 52.49
CA GLY A 926 -52.20 -56.12 51.72
C GLY A 926 -52.18 -56.30 50.20
N VAL A 927 -51.53 -57.36 49.70
CA VAL A 927 -51.38 -57.66 48.25
C VAL A 927 -52.13 -58.94 47.84
N VAL A 928 -52.36 -59.88 48.78
CA VAL A 928 -53.28 -61.03 48.64
C VAL A 928 -54.72 -60.56 48.75
#